data_AF-A0A1M5UHX8-F1
#
_entry.id   AF-A0A1M5UHX8-F1
#
_cell.length_a   1.000
_cell.length_b   1.000
_cell.length_c   1.000
_cell.angle_alpha   90.00
_cell.angle_beta   90.00
_cell.angle_gamma   90.00
#
_symmetry.space_group_name_H-M   'P 1'
#
loop_
_entity.id
_entity.type
_entity.pdbx_description
1 polymer ?
#
loop_
_entity_poly.entity_id
_entity_poly.type
_entity_poly.pdbx_seq_one_letter_code
_entity_poly.pdbx_strand_id
1 'polypeptide(L)'
;MNNNKEKHKLHNIAFCIAASLFVSFSGPSFAGLMQYGKGNISDTINPKGYKCTQDHGYWIGNAGVVSPGVSSCNPIGTPTPIYPHLVDEAAKKPTATHRWWGSLSFYGEMKTGDNTKSAYITPDPITARISEKGVRMMGIPAGLKTTNEISATYTIPAPLDEVFDGIAIGNTAFNNMTANLKDFSDGTATAQWQQNGQVIMEATFVHGSPYVYFNVYQGQLVLRTHSANTNEKSVFYKSADTLGVQTNVAGNRNNFLVTGEGNTSFAHPESNAITLINTSGKFAVALLPVSGDQTPSDTMIADFAAMAHHRVSKVNIDYSVDHSTNMVSVTHHYLDAQGQPVTTYAGMLPMNWKNSSQPVSNYKIRSARGMVKFAKTSDFTYTIPFVGVLPSLPSGIGDYDKATLTKLIDEFLNKGKAAWNTATDTYWSGKNYGKVAELAAIARNEGLTQRADRLVGFLKGELEDWFRANTSGSLDINKYFYYDKTWNTLLGLDESFGAHQQLNDHHFHYGYFVRAAAEVCRVDANWCSDSQWGPMIEMVIRDYAAGRNDPMFPYARNFDPANGFSWASGHANFALGNNNESTSEAANAYGAIVLYGLATHKQDLVDRGMYLHASTTSSYWEYWNNIDRFRGYTGDRDNFLSDYNKMTTSIIWGNGSVFSTWFSNKYAHILGIQGLPLSPLVFHVGEYADYLADYVKLGLSQSSNGKPSGLGNDQWRDVWWNILAMTDGDAAVDDFNSMNMNYTPEGGETKAHTYQWIHTFKTLGHLATGTGELTADNPAAVAFDNNGVKTYLAYNFTDKPETVHFSDGTSVNVPAHSFNSDIAGSSTTDSQNNGNTSDDSASSGNDSTTHQPQATSISKNAQGQVVYQVTFPQAMSEVRLFARHSMNEGNFLVQSALTSVQNADGSVTYTYVDPLNHYQSGTTVIARFYGFSQGTGQIFMPGPGAEQWSDTFTY
;
A
#
# COMPACT_ATOMS: atom_id res chain seq x y z
N MET A 1 -44.66 -24.32 -58.01
CA MET A 1 -44.40 -25.67 -58.58
C MET A 1 -43.03 -26.12 -58.09
N ASN A 2 -42.90 -27.36 -57.60
CA ASN A 2 -41.67 -28.15 -57.34
C ASN A 2 -40.48 -27.54 -56.56
N ASN A 3 -39.62 -28.32 -55.89
CA ASN A 3 -39.82 -29.37 -54.88
C ASN A 3 -38.47 -29.68 -54.18
N ASN A 4 -38.46 -29.81 -52.85
CA ASN A 4 -37.48 -30.42 -51.92
C ASN A 4 -36.05 -30.85 -52.36
N LYS A 5 -35.05 -30.47 -51.54
CA LYS A 5 -34.11 -31.33 -50.73
C LYS A 5 -33.08 -30.42 -50.01
N GLU A 6 -32.85 -30.46 -48.70
CA GLU A 6 -32.38 -31.52 -47.75
C GLU A 6 -30.84 -31.67 -47.61
N LYS A 7 -30.35 -31.35 -46.40
CA LYS A 7 -29.32 -32.04 -45.57
C LYS A 7 -27.78 -31.97 -45.87
N HIS A 8 -27.09 -31.44 -44.83
CA HIS A 8 -25.92 -32.00 -44.11
C HIS A 8 -24.44 -31.80 -44.54
N LYS A 9 -23.66 -31.37 -43.52
CA LYS A 9 -22.34 -31.89 -43.02
C LYS A 9 -20.97 -31.34 -43.52
N LEU A 10 -20.19 -30.91 -42.50
CA LEU A 10 -18.75 -31.14 -42.23
C LEU A 10 -17.63 -30.45 -43.06
N HIS A 11 -16.98 -29.48 -42.38
CA HIS A 11 -15.53 -29.42 -42.06
C HIS A 11 -14.42 -29.67 -43.11
N ASN A 12 -13.60 -28.62 -43.29
CA ASN A 12 -12.13 -28.57 -43.08
C ASN A 12 -11.08 -28.67 -44.22
N ILE A 13 -10.07 -27.81 -44.04
CA ILE A 13 -8.64 -27.86 -44.45
C ILE A 13 -8.29 -27.67 -45.94
N ALA A 14 -7.62 -26.54 -46.21
CA ALA A 14 -6.37 -26.49 -47.00
C ALA A 14 -5.51 -25.28 -46.58
N PHE A 15 -4.18 -25.47 -46.55
CA PHE A 15 -3.18 -24.45 -46.20
C PHE A 15 -3.05 -23.32 -47.23
N CYS A 16 -2.58 -22.15 -46.80
CA CYS A 16 -1.69 -21.34 -47.63
C CYS A 16 -0.64 -20.63 -46.75
N ILE A 17 0.65 -20.77 -47.12
CA ILE A 17 1.78 -20.10 -46.44
C ILE A 17 2.10 -18.81 -47.22
N ALA A 18 2.29 -17.70 -46.50
CA ALA A 18 2.88 -16.48 -47.03
C ALA A 18 3.95 -15.99 -46.05
N ALA A 19 5.17 -15.79 -46.54
CA ALA A 19 6.33 -15.47 -45.70
C ALA A 19 6.54 -13.97 -45.50
N SER A 20 7.26 -13.63 -44.43
CA SER A 20 7.55 -12.29 -43.97
C SER A 20 8.19 -11.37 -45.03
N LEU A 21 7.59 -10.20 -45.24
CA LEU A 21 8.34 -8.98 -45.55
C LEU A 21 8.02 -7.92 -44.49
N PHE A 22 8.96 -7.71 -43.56
CA PHE A 22 8.96 -6.51 -42.72
C PHE A 22 9.40 -5.32 -43.57
N VAL A 23 8.45 -4.45 -43.95
CA VAL A 23 8.77 -3.15 -44.54
C VAL A 23 8.76 -2.12 -43.41
N SER A 24 9.94 -1.64 -43.05
CA SER A 24 10.15 -0.67 -41.97
C SER A 24 9.73 0.74 -42.38
N PHE A 25 8.43 1.05 -42.24
CA PHE A 25 7.91 2.42 -42.35
C PHE A 25 7.95 3.14 -41.01
N SER A 26 9.14 3.61 -40.62
CA SER A 26 9.32 4.55 -39.51
C SER A 26 8.94 5.98 -39.92
N GLY A 27 7.66 6.21 -40.22
CA GLY A 27 7.09 7.55 -40.23
C GLY A 27 6.78 8.01 -38.79
N PRO A 28 6.80 9.31 -38.49
CA PRO A 28 6.35 9.79 -37.19
C PRO A 28 4.83 9.58 -37.08
N SER A 29 4.41 8.58 -36.30
CA SER A 29 3.04 8.51 -35.81
C SER A 29 2.80 9.71 -34.90
N PHE A 30 2.00 10.68 -35.35
CA PHE A 30 1.54 11.76 -34.50
C PHE A 30 0.78 11.16 -33.31
N ALA A 31 1.12 11.59 -32.09
CA ALA A 31 0.46 11.15 -30.87
C ALA A 31 -1.04 11.45 -30.92
N GLY A 32 -1.87 10.46 -30.60
CA GLY A 32 -3.31 10.63 -30.43
C GLY A 32 -3.60 11.35 -29.12
N LEU A 33 -3.97 12.63 -29.21
CA LEU A 33 -4.34 13.44 -28.05
C LEU A 33 -5.85 13.35 -27.79
N MET A 34 -6.23 12.64 -26.73
CA MET A 34 -7.63 12.51 -26.31
C MET A 34 -8.01 13.72 -25.44
N GLN A 35 -8.97 14.53 -25.89
CA GLN A 35 -9.36 15.79 -25.25
C GLN A 35 -10.39 15.57 -24.13
N TYR A 36 -10.20 16.27 -23.01
CA TYR A 36 -11.03 16.20 -21.80
C TYR A 36 -11.20 17.62 -21.22
N GLY A 37 -12.32 18.28 -21.57
CA GLY A 37 -12.54 19.69 -21.27
C GLY A 37 -11.52 20.58 -21.99
N LYS A 38 -10.72 21.33 -21.22
CA LYS A 38 -9.55 22.09 -21.69
C LYS A 38 -8.25 21.29 -21.74
N GLY A 39 -8.22 20.11 -21.11
CA GLY A 39 -7.04 19.28 -21.03
C GLY A 39 -7.01 18.16 -22.07
N ASN A 40 -5.91 17.42 -22.08
CA ASN A 40 -5.78 16.21 -22.89
C ASN A 40 -4.72 15.25 -22.33
N ILE A 41 -4.85 13.99 -22.72
CA ILE A 41 -3.91 12.90 -22.43
C ILE A 41 -3.41 12.28 -23.74
N SER A 42 -2.21 11.70 -23.71
CA SER A 42 -1.59 11.05 -24.87
C SER A 42 -1.92 9.55 -24.96
N ASP A 43 -1.95 9.01 -26.17
CA ASP A 43 -1.98 7.56 -26.45
C ASP A 43 -0.59 6.93 -26.66
N THR A 44 0.47 7.71 -26.48
CA THR A 44 1.88 7.26 -26.53
C THR A 44 2.79 8.09 -25.61
N ILE A 45 3.91 7.52 -25.17
CA ILE A 45 4.96 8.24 -24.45
C ILE A 45 5.92 8.89 -25.45
N ASN A 46 6.38 10.11 -25.16
CA ASN A 46 7.48 10.76 -25.86
C ASN A 46 8.82 10.07 -25.54
N PRO A 47 9.52 9.43 -26.51
CA PRO A 47 10.77 8.72 -26.23
C PRO A 47 11.92 9.64 -25.77
N LYS A 48 11.78 10.97 -25.89
CA LYS A 48 12.72 11.94 -25.32
C LYS A 48 12.59 12.11 -23.80
N GLY A 49 11.47 11.65 -23.21
CA GLY A 49 11.25 11.60 -21.76
C GLY A 49 11.82 10.35 -21.08
N TYR A 50 12.20 9.32 -21.85
CA TYR A 50 12.79 8.10 -21.31
C TYR A 50 14.05 8.40 -20.49
N LYS A 51 14.11 7.87 -19.28
CA LYS A 51 15.27 7.93 -18.38
C LYS A 51 16.03 6.61 -18.46
N CYS A 52 17.33 6.63 -18.22
CA CYS A 52 18.12 5.40 -18.17
C CYS A 52 19.30 5.54 -17.19
N THR A 53 19.43 4.60 -16.26
CA THR A 53 20.47 4.53 -15.23
C THR A 53 21.41 3.36 -15.52
N GLN A 54 22.71 3.56 -15.39
CA GLN A 54 23.71 2.51 -15.57
C GLN A 54 24.25 2.02 -14.21
N ASP A 55 23.74 0.88 -13.74
CA ASP A 55 24.16 0.23 -12.48
C ASP A 55 24.12 -1.30 -12.66
N HIS A 56 25.28 -1.97 -12.79
CA HIS A 56 25.41 -3.39 -13.22
C HIS A 56 24.77 -3.80 -14.56
N GLY A 57 24.14 -2.86 -15.25
CA GLY A 57 23.35 -3.04 -16.46
C GLY A 57 22.83 -1.68 -16.92
N TYR A 58 21.79 -1.68 -17.75
CA TYR A 58 21.13 -0.46 -18.18
C TYR A 58 19.64 -0.56 -17.83
N TRP A 59 19.18 0.30 -16.92
CA TRP A 59 17.82 0.29 -16.40
C TRP A 59 17.05 1.46 -16.98
N ILE A 60 16.04 1.19 -17.81
CA ILE A 60 15.14 2.21 -18.32
C ILE A 60 14.10 2.59 -17.26
N GLY A 61 13.63 3.84 -17.31
CA GLY A 61 12.46 4.33 -16.58
C GLY A 61 11.74 5.42 -17.37
N ASN A 62 10.58 5.84 -16.89
CA ASN A 62 9.70 6.81 -17.54
C ASN A 62 9.21 6.35 -18.93
N ALA A 63 9.05 5.03 -19.09
CA ALA A 63 8.89 4.36 -20.38
C ALA A 63 7.65 3.43 -20.45
N GLY A 64 6.71 3.58 -19.51
CA GLY A 64 5.51 2.74 -19.43
C GLY A 64 5.75 1.39 -18.76
N VAL A 65 4.79 0.46 -18.90
CA VAL A 65 4.85 -0.85 -18.24
C VAL A 65 5.78 -1.79 -18.99
N VAL A 66 7.09 -1.60 -18.77
CA VAL A 66 8.18 -2.29 -19.48
C VAL A 66 9.07 -3.08 -18.52
N SER A 67 9.74 -4.10 -19.04
CA SER A 67 10.85 -4.75 -18.33
C SER A 67 11.97 -3.72 -18.11
N PRO A 68 12.57 -3.64 -16.91
CA PRO A 68 13.48 -2.55 -16.57
C PRO A 68 14.81 -2.62 -17.34
N GLY A 69 15.30 -3.81 -17.71
CA GLY A 69 16.57 -3.98 -18.41
C GLY A 69 16.51 -3.63 -19.90
N VAL A 70 17.45 -2.82 -20.39
CA VAL A 70 17.66 -2.50 -21.81
C VAL A 70 19.12 -2.74 -22.25
N SER A 71 19.39 -2.66 -23.57
CA SER A 71 20.71 -2.97 -24.15
C SER A 71 21.80 -1.94 -23.88
N SER A 72 21.42 -0.70 -23.59
CA SER A 72 22.29 0.48 -23.51
C SER A 72 21.52 1.68 -22.95
N CYS A 73 22.21 2.64 -22.34
CA CYS A 73 21.65 3.97 -22.04
C CYS A 73 22.01 5.06 -23.06
N ASN A 74 22.98 4.82 -23.96
CA ASN A 74 23.36 5.78 -25.01
C ASN A 74 23.63 5.07 -26.36
N PRO A 75 22.69 5.09 -27.31
CA PRO A 75 21.29 5.49 -27.13
C PRO A 75 20.57 4.56 -26.13
N ILE A 76 19.44 5.01 -25.58
CA ILE A 76 18.58 4.16 -24.75
C ILE A 76 18.07 3.00 -25.63
N GLY A 77 18.28 1.77 -25.18
CA GLY A 77 17.84 0.57 -25.87
C GLY A 77 16.31 0.48 -25.97
N THR A 78 15.80 -0.25 -26.95
CA THR A 78 14.35 -0.41 -27.15
C THR A 78 13.68 -0.95 -25.88
N PRO A 79 12.66 -0.27 -25.31
CA PRO A 79 11.91 -0.79 -24.17
C PRO A 79 11.24 -2.12 -24.53
N THR A 80 11.18 -3.05 -23.58
CA THR A 80 10.50 -4.35 -23.77
C THR A 80 9.18 -4.35 -23.00
N PRO A 81 8.02 -4.20 -23.66
CA PRO A 81 6.73 -4.12 -22.96
C PRO A 81 6.40 -5.40 -22.19
N ILE A 82 5.78 -5.22 -21.01
CA ILE A 82 5.09 -6.28 -20.28
C ILE A 82 3.62 -6.23 -20.70
N TYR A 83 2.98 -7.39 -20.88
CA TYR A 83 1.57 -7.51 -21.22
C TYR A 83 0.83 -8.24 -20.10
N PRO A 84 -0.43 -7.89 -19.80
CA PRO A 84 -1.19 -8.57 -18.75
C PRO A 84 -1.62 -9.98 -19.20
N HIS A 85 -1.53 -10.94 -18.28
CA HIS A 85 -1.80 -12.36 -18.52
C HIS A 85 -3.29 -12.66 -18.38
N LEU A 86 -4.08 -12.29 -19.39
CA LEU A 86 -5.56 -12.35 -19.38
C LEU A 86 -6.13 -13.31 -20.45
N VAL A 87 -7.18 -14.03 -20.09
CA VAL A 87 -8.01 -14.85 -21.00
C VAL A 87 -9.51 -14.66 -20.69
N ASP A 88 -10.37 -15.28 -21.52
CA ASP A 88 -11.83 -15.34 -21.38
C ASP A 88 -12.52 -14.02 -20.96
N GLU A 89 -13.06 -13.91 -19.73
CA GLU A 89 -13.82 -12.75 -19.27
C GLU A 89 -12.94 -11.62 -18.73
N ALA A 90 -11.76 -11.94 -18.18
CA ALA A 90 -10.81 -10.95 -17.72
C ALA A 90 -10.25 -10.13 -18.90
N ALA A 91 -10.02 -10.77 -20.05
CA ALA A 91 -9.58 -10.12 -21.29
C ALA A 91 -10.63 -9.20 -21.96
N LYS A 92 -11.85 -9.12 -21.40
CA LYS A 92 -12.95 -8.23 -21.88
C LYS A 92 -13.21 -7.05 -20.95
N LYS A 93 -12.50 -6.98 -19.82
CA LYS A 93 -12.65 -5.94 -18.78
C LYS A 93 -11.39 -5.07 -18.75
N PRO A 94 -11.47 -3.85 -18.18
CA PRO A 94 -10.27 -3.10 -17.81
C PRO A 94 -9.36 -3.93 -16.90
N THR A 95 -8.06 -3.97 -17.22
CA THR A 95 -7.04 -4.76 -16.52
C THR A 95 -6.93 -4.38 -15.04
N ALA A 96 -7.36 -5.27 -14.17
CA ALA A 96 -7.28 -5.10 -12.72
C ALA A 96 -5.91 -5.55 -12.16
N THR A 97 -5.36 -4.71 -11.29
CA THR A 97 -4.09 -4.85 -10.57
C THR A 97 -4.30 -4.47 -9.11
N HIS A 98 -3.26 -4.45 -8.26
CA HIS A 98 -3.37 -4.07 -6.84
C HIS A 98 -4.43 -4.86 -6.05
N ARG A 99 -4.40 -6.19 -6.18
CA ARG A 99 -5.27 -7.11 -5.44
C ARG A 99 -4.43 -8.11 -4.66
N TRP A 100 -5.06 -8.85 -3.75
CA TRP A 100 -4.47 -10.07 -3.14
C TRP A 100 -4.05 -11.14 -4.17
N TRP A 101 -4.47 -11.00 -5.43
CA TRP A 101 -4.08 -11.84 -6.58
C TRP A 101 -3.28 -11.12 -7.69
N GLY A 102 -2.80 -9.88 -7.46
CA GLY A 102 -2.24 -9.01 -8.51
C GLY A 102 -1.11 -9.62 -9.36
N SER A 103 -0.35 -10.57 -8.80
CA SER A 103 0.70 -11.30 -9.52
C SER A 103 0.17 -12.15 -10.68
N LEU A 104 -1.08 -12.61 -10.63
CA LEU A 104 -1.71 -13.44 -11.66
C LEU A 104 -2.05 -12.63 -12.93
N SER A 105 -2.57 -11.40 -12.81
CA SER A 105 -2.76 -10.54 -13.99
C SER A 105 -1.44 -9.96 -14.50
N PHE A 106 -0.44 -9.76 -13.63
CA PHE A 106 0.84 -9.17 -14.04
C PHE A 106 1.80 -10.16 -14.72
N TYR A 107 1.77 -11.44 -14.35
CA TYR A 107 2.77 -12.43 -14.77
C TYR A 107 2.25 -13.84 -15.10
N GLY A 108 0.99 -14.17 -14.81
CA GLY A 108 0.45 -15.50 -15.07
C GLY A 108 1.05 -16.58 -14.16
N GLU A 109 1.74 -17.55 -14.74
CA GLU A 109 2.57 -18.53 -14.02
C GLU A 109 4.02 -18.07 -13.82
N MET A 110 4.63 -18.52 -12.72
CA MET A 110 6.09 -18.53 -12.58
C MET A 110 6.58 -19.96 -12.46
N LYS A 111 7.77 -20.23 -12.98
CA LYS A 111 8.31 -21.59 -13.01
C LYS A 111 8.73 -22.08 -11.63
N THR A 112 8.63 -23.39 -11.41
CA THR A 112 9.30 -24.06 -10.29
C THR A 112 10.79 -23.71 -10.31
N GLY A 113 11.32 -23.16 -9.21
CA GLY A 113 12.74 -22.75 -9.10
C GLY A 113 13.13 -21.41 -9.75
N ASP A 114 12.21 -20.66 -10.38
CA ASP A 114 12.50 -19.29 -10.87
C ASP A 114 12.62 -18.32 -9.68
N ASN A 115 13.81 -17.75 -9.47
CA ASN A 115 14.10 -16.85 -8.38
C ASN A 115 13.84 -15.37 -8.68
N THR A 116 13.37 -15.04 -9.89
CA THR A 116 13.08 -13.65 -10.30
C THR A 116 11.63 -13.22 -10.01
N LYS A 117 10.74 -14.17 -9.72
CA LYS A 117 9.30 -13.91 -9.53
C LYS A 117 8.65 -14.86 -8.52
N SER A 118 7.81 -14.31 -7.64
CA SER A 118 7.27 -15.04 -6.49
C SER A 118 6.00 -15.87 -6.80
N ALA A 119 5.05 -15.31 -7.54
CA ALA A 119 3.75 -15.91 -7.93
C ALA A 119 2.73 -16.21 -6.83
N TYR A 120 2.89 -15.57 -5.67
CA TYR A 120 1.97 -15.77 -4.56
C TYR A 120 0.72 -14.91 -4.67
N ILE A 121 -0.42 -15.53 -4.32
CA ILE A 121 -1.72 -14.91 -4.13
C ILE A 121 -2.23 -15.27 -2.72
N THR A 122 -3.01 -14.39 -2.11
CA THR A 122 -3.45 -14.54 -0.70
C THR A 122 -4.98 -14.42 -0.55
N PRO A 123 -5.76 -15.43 -0.99
CA PRO A 123 -7.14 -15.62 -0.56
C PRO A 123 -7.20 -16.03 0.93
N ASP A 124 -6.79 -15.13 1.83
CA ASP A 124 -6.71 -15.31 3.28
C ASP A 124 -8.01 -15.94 3.81
N PRO A 125 -8.00 -17.12 4.49
CA PRO A 125 -6.89 -17.76 5.22
C PRO A 125 -5.92 -18.62 4.39
N ILE A 126 -6.11 -18.73 3.08
CA ILE A 126 -5.23 -19.50 2.17
C ILE A 126 -4.17 -18.59 1.56
N THR A 127 -2.94 -19.08 1.45
CA THR A 127 -1.93 -18.55 0.53
C THR A 127 -1.58 -19.61 -0.51
N ALA A 128 -1.45 -19.19 -1.76
CA ALA A 128 -1.26 -20.08 -2.88
C ALA A 128 -0.23 -19.54 -3.87
N ARG A 129 0.52 -20.44 -4.55
CA ARG A 129 1.50 -20.08 -5.59
C ARG A 129 1.08 -20.67 -6.92
N ILE A 130 0.94 -19.83 -7.95
CA ILE A 130 0.58 -20.23 -9.32
C ILE A 130 1.86 -20.61 -10.10
N SER A 131 1.89 -21.81 -10.70
CA SER A 131 3.05 -22.29 -11.45
C SER A 131 2.70 -23.05 -12.72
N GLU A 132 3.72 -23.41 -13.50
CA GLU A 132 3.62 -24.16 -14.75
C GLU A 132 3.02 -25.57 -14.58
N LYS A 133 2.91 -26.06 -13.34
CA LYS A 133 2.39 -27.38 -13.00
C LYS A 133 1.00 -27.37 -12.39
N GLY A 134 0.48 -26.19 -12.05
CA GLY A 134 -0.76 -26.02 -11.30
C GLY A 134 -0.61 -25.00 -10.17
N VAL A 135 -1.08 -25.34 -8.97
CA VAL A 135 -1.05 -24.45 -7.80
C VAL A 135 -0.59 -25.16 -6.53
N ARG A 136 0.34 -24.55 -5.78
CA ARG A 136 0.65 -24.92 -4.39
C ARG A 136 -0.31 -24.19 -3.45
N MET A 137 -0.92 -24.87 -2.49
CA MET A 137 -1.87 -24.29 -1.51
C MET A 137 -1.42 -24.57 -0.09
N MET A 138 -1.40 -23.54 0.76
CA MET A 138 -1.06 -23.58 2.18
C MET A 138 -2.07 -22.75 2.98
N GLY A 139 -2.37 -23.12 4.22
CA GLY A 139 -3.04 -22.25 5.17
C GLY A 139 -2.05 -21.27 5.80
N ILE A 140 -2.36 -19.99 5.81
CA ILE A 140 -1.52 -18.95 6.43
C ILE A 140 -1.20 -19.27 7.92
N PRO A 141 -2.16 -19.73 8.75
CA PRO A 141 -1.87 -20.09 10.15
C PRO A 141 -0.86 -21.21 10.36
N ALA A 142 -0.58 -22.03 9.35
CA ALA A 142 0.34 -23.15 9.50
C ALA A 142 1.78 -22.68 9.77
N GLY A 143 2.18 -21.52 9.22
CA GLY A 143 3.54 -20.98 9.38
C GLY A 143 3.62 -19.51 9.79
N LEU A 144 2.48 -18.84 10.03
CA LEU A 144 2.38 -17.48 10.58
C LEU A 144 2.89 -17.44 12.03
N LYS A 145 3.94 -16.66 12.29
CA LYS A 145 4.67 -16.62 13.57
C LYS A 145 5.35 -15.27 13.79
N THR A 146 5.61 -14.90 15.05
CA THR A 146 6.43 -13.71 15.32
C THR A 146 7.92 -14.01 15.11
N THR A 147 8.62 -13.09 14.45
CA THR A 147 10.07 -13.15 14.24
C THR A 147 10.71 -11.80 14.56
N ASN A 148 11.83 -11.85 15.28
CA ASN A 148 12.64 -10.69 15.68
C ASN A 148 11.85 -9.56 16.38
N GLU A 149 10.74 -9.90 17.06
CA GLU A 149 9.74 -8.99 17.65
C GLU A 149 9.02 -8.01 16.70
N ILE A 150 9.54 -7.78 15.49
CA ILE A 150 9.03 -6.76 14.55
C ILE A 150 8.18 -7.33 13.42
N SER A 151 8.18 -8.64 13.20
CA SER A 151 7.45 -9.31 12.11
C SER A 151 6.47 -10.31 12.68
N ALA A 152 5.24 -10.33 12.15
CA ALA A 152 4.26 -11.39 12.34
C ALA A 152 3.85 -11.90 10.95
N THR A 153 4.67 -12.77 10.37
CA THR A 153 4.53 -13.21 8.97
C THR A 153 4.67 -14.71 8.81
N TYR A 154 4.09 -15.25 7.73
CA TYR A 154 4.38 -16.60 7.27
C TYR A 154 5.60 -16.56 6.35
N THR A 155 6.79 -16.83 6.91
CA THR A 155 7.99 -17.10 6.12
C THR A 155 7.85 -18.48 5.45
N ILE A 156 7.44 -18.49 4.18
CA ILE A 156 7.12 -19.72 3.45
C ILE A 156 8.41 -20.52 3.15
N PRO A 157 8.57 -21.75 3.66
CA PRO A 157 9.74 -22.57 3.38
C PRO A 157 9.74 -23.11 1.95
N ALA A 158 10.93 -23.20 1.36
CA ALA A 158 11.15 -23.58 -0.04
C ALA A 158 10.14 -22.89 -1.01
N PRO A 159 10.08 -21.54 -1.06
CA PRO A 159 8.96 -20.81 -1.68
C PRO A 159 8.90 -20.93 -3.21
N LEU A 160 9.92 -21.51 -3.84
CA LEU A 160 9.97 -21.71 -5.30
C LEU A 160 9.63 -23.16 -5.71
N ASP A 161 9.46 -24.06 -4.73
CA ASP A 161 9.17 -25.47 -4.94
C ASP A 161 7.68 -25.71 -5.23
N GLU A 162 7.42 -26.72 -6.05
CA GLU A 162 6.07 -27.18 -6.39
C GLU A 162 5.25 -27.56 -5.15
N VAL A 163 5.85 -28.29 -4.21
CA VAL A 163 5.20 -28.68 -2.95
C VAL A 163 6.21 -28.83 -1.81
N PHE A 164 5.81 -28.44 -0.61
CA PHE A 164 6.56 -28.66 0.62
C PHE A 164 5.57 -28.89 1.78
N ASP A 165 5.24 -27.86 2.55
CA ASP A 165 4.39 -27.88 3.74
C ASP A 165 2.88 -27.89 3.46
N GLY A 166 2.46 -27.31 2.34
CA GLY A 166 1.11 -27.43 1.81
C GLY A 166 0.89 -28.67 0.93
N ILE A 167 -0.14 -28.59 0.10
CA ILE A 167 -0.37 -29.51 -1.03
C ILE A 167 -0.08 -28.79 -2.35
N ALA A 168 0.16 -29.54 -3.42
CA ALA A 168 0.07 -29.02 -4.78
C ALA A 168 -1.04 -29.72 -5.56
N ILE A 169 -1.85 -28.93 -6.27
CA ILE A 169 -2.89 -29.40 -7.18
C ILE A 169 -2.39 -29.17 -8.61
N GLY A 170 -2.17 -30.27 -9.33
CA GLY A 170 -1.72 -30.26 -10.72
C GLY A 170 -2.44 -31.31 -11.56
N ASN A 171 -1.91 -31.64 -12.73
CA ASN A 171 -2.51 -32.57 -13.67
C ASN A 171 -1.68 -33.87 -13.84
N THR A 172 -2.31 -34.96 -14.29
CA THR A 172 -1.64 -36.23 -14.65
C THR A 172 -0.89 -36.17 -15.97
N ALA A 173 -1.38 -35.39 -16.94
CA ALA A 173 -0.92 -35.41 -18.33
C ALA A 173 -0.10 -34.18 -18.73
N PHE A 174 -0.17 -33.11 -17.94
CA PHE A 174 0.44 -31.81 -18.23
C PHE A 174 1.17 -31.27 -17.00
N ASN A 175 2.42 -30.83 -17.21
CA ASN A 175 3.34 -30.36 -16.16
C ASN A 175 4.20 -29.16 -16.61
N ASN A 176 3.82 -28.51 -17.70
CA ASN A 176 4.46 -27.30 -18.24
C ASN A 176 3.42 -26.52 -19.06
N MET A 177 2.47 -25.93 -18.32
CA MET A 177 1.32 -25.16 -18.77
C MET A 177 1.58 -23.66 -18.54
N THR A 178 0.85 -22.80 -19.23
CA THR A 178 0.81 -21.35 -18.98
C THR A 178 -0.49 -20.98 -18.27
N ALA A 179 -0.41 -20.17 -17.21
CA ALA A 179 -1.55 -19.76 -16.41
C ALA A 179 -1.91 -18.29 -16.69
N ASN A 180 -3.20 -17.99 -16.74
CA ASN A 180 -3.70 -16.63 -16.95
C ASN A 180 -4.89 -16.34 -16.02
N LEU A 181 -5.16 -15.07 -15.75
CA LEU A 181 -6.41 -14.64 -15.14
C LEU A 181 -7.56 -14.83 -16.15
N LYS A 182 -8.58 -15.60 -15.77
CA LYS A 182 -9.73 -15.94 -16.61
C LYS A 182 -10.96 -15.09 -16.33
N ASP A 183 -11.29 -14.92 -15.06
CA ASP A 183 -12.38 -14.06 -14.58
C ASP A 183 -12.06 -13.61 -13.15
N PHE A 184 -12.65 -12.49 -12.75
CA PHE A 184 -12.52 -11.91 -11.42
C PHE A 184 -13.80 -11.15 -11.01
N SER A 185 -13.96 -11.00 -9.71
CA SER A 185 -14.95 -10.14 -9.05
C SER A 185 -14.28 -9.40 -7.88
N ASP A 186 -15.04 -8.67 -7.07
CA ASP A 186 -14.47 -7.92 -5.94
C ASP A 186 -13.78 -8.84 -4.92
N GLY A 187 -14.31 -10.06 -4.74
CA GLY A 187 -13.77 -11.08 -3.82
C GLY A 187 -13.33 -12.41 -4.45
N THR A 188 -13.28 -12.56 -5.78
CA THR A 188 -12.79 -13.79 -6.45
C THR A 188 -11.81 -13.54 -7.58
N ALA A 189 -10.93 -14.52 -7.81
CA ALA A 189 -10.10 -14.62 -9.01
C ALA A 189 -10.05 -16.06 -9.49
N THR A 190 -10.12 -16.26 -10.82
CA THR A 190 -10.01 -17.58 -11.44
C THR A 190 -8.75 -17.66 -12.28
N ALA A 191 -7.82 -18.54 -11.92
CA ALA A 191 -6.67 -18.89 -12.75
C ALA A 191 -7.06 -20.00 -13.73
N GLN A 192 -6.64 -19.90 -14.99
CA GLN A 192 -6.82 -20.94 -16.00
C GLN A 192 -5.46 -21.34 -16.60
N TRP A 193 -5.17 -22.63 -16.57
CA TRP A 193 -3.98 -23.24 -17.16
C TRP A 193 -4.28 -23.77 -18.56
N GLN A 194 -3.44 -23.39 -19.52
CA GLN A 194 -3.49 -23.85 -20.91
C GLN A 194 -2.16 -24.49 -21.32
N GLN A 195 -2.21 -25.38 -22.31
CA GLN A 195 -1.01 -25.81 -23.03
C GLN A 195 -1.33 -25.94 -24.52
N ASN A 196 -0.44 -25.41 -25.38
CA ASN A 196 -0.64 -25.34 -26.84
C ASN A 196 -1.98 -24.72 -27.28
N GLY A 197 -2.47 -23.70 -26.54
CA GLY A 197 -3.76 -23.05 -26.81
C GLY A 197 -4.98 -23.93 -26.51
N GLN A 198 -4.84 -24.98 -25.71
CA GLN A 198 -5.94 -25.80 -25.19
C GLN A 198 -6.05 -25.63 -23.68
N VAL A 199 -7.27 -25.43 -23.18
CA VAL A 199 -7.53 -25.32 -21.73
C VAL A 199 -7.36 -26.70 -21.08
N ILE A 200 -6.59 -26.76 -20.00
CA ILE A 200 -6.30 -28.00 -19.27
C ILE A 200 -7.14 -28.05 -17.99
N MET A 201 -7.07 -27.01 -17.17
CA MET A 201 -7.79 -26.87 -15.90
C MET A 201 -7.88 -25.41 -15.46
N GLU A 202 -8.73 -25.13 -14.48
CA GLU A 202 -8.88 -23.83 -13.85
C GLU A 202 -9.21 -23.96 -12.36
N ALA A 203 -8.91 -22.91 -11.59
CA ALA A 203 -9.12 -22.83 -10.15
C ALA A 203 -9.68 -21.44 -9.78
N THR A 204 -10.87 -21.41 -9.18
CA THR A 204 -11.48 -20.20 -8.62
C THR A 204 -11.14 -20.10 -7.13
N PHE A 205 -10.40 -19.04 -6.79
CA PHE A 205 -10.05 -18.64 -5.43
C PHE A 205 -11.04 -17.58 -4.95
N VAL A 206 -11.43 -17.64 -3.68
CA VAL A 206 -12.42 -16.76 -3.07
C VAL A 206 -11.85 -16.22 -1.77
N HIS A 207 -11.82 -14.90 -1.58
CA HIS A 207 -11.27 -14.27 -0.36
C HIS A 207 -12.13 -14.61 0.87
N GLY A 208 -11.50 -14.82 2.02
CA GLY A 208 -12.16 -15.30 3.24
C GLY A 208 -12.57 -16.78 3.21
N SER A 209 -12.76 -17.38 2.03
CA SER A 209 -13.30 -18.74 1.87
C SER A 209 -12.32 -19.82 2.34
N PRO A 210 -12.80 -20.93 2.92
CA PRO A 210 -11.97 -22.11 3.10
C PRO A 210 -11.82 -22.92 1.80
N TYR A 211 -12.63 -22.66 0.76
CA TYR A 211 -12.66 -23.41 -0.50
C TYR A 211 -11.93 -22.74 -1.66
N VAL A 212 -11.24 -23.56 -2.44
CA VAL A 212 -10.86 -23.30 -3.83
C VAL A 212 -11.56 -24.30 -4.74
N TYR A 213 -12.20 -23.83 -5.82
CA TYR A 213 -13.01 -24.66 -6.72
C TYR A 213 -12.27 -24.95 -8.03
N PHE A 214 -12.08 -26.22 -8.36
CA PHE A 214 -11.33 -26.66 -9.55
C PHE A 214 -12.24 -27.24 -10.63
N ASN A 215 -11.99 -26.91 -11.89
CA ASN A 215 -12.54 -27.61 -13.06
C ASN A 215 -11.36 -28.16 -13.89
N VAL A 216 -11.41 -29.43 -14.30
CA VAL A 216 -10.37 -30.10 -15.11
C VAL A 216 -10.99 -30.62 -16.40
N TYR A 217 -10.44 -30.22 -17.54
CA TYR A 217 -10.97 -30.51 -18.86
C TYR A 217 -10.19 -31.61 -19.59
N GLN A 218 -8.92 -31.81 -19.24
CA GLN A 218 -8.04 -32.82 -19.83
C GLN A 218 -7.16 -33.47 -18.76
N GLY A 219 -6.82 -34.75 -18.94
CA GLY A 219 -6.12 -35.54 -17.92
C GLY A 219 -7.01 -35.81 -16.70
N GLN A 220 -6.39 -35.98 -15.52
CA GLN A 220 -7.06 -36.04 -14.21
C GLN A 220 -6.31 -35.14 -13.22
N LEU A 221 -6.96 -34.78 -12.11
CA LEU A 221 -6.37 -33.95 -11.06
C LEU A 221 -5.40 -34.79 -10.21
N VAL A 222 -4.23 -34.26 -9.90
CA VAL A 222 -3.24 -34.88 -9.00
C VAL A 222 -3.01 -33.98 -7.79
N LEU A 223 -3.27 -34.51 -6.59
CA LEU A 223 -2.82 -33.91 -5.34
C LEU A 223 -1.45 -34.46 -4.99
N ARG A 224 -0.46 -33.57 -4.84
CA ARG A 224 0.92 -33.90 -4.43
C ARG A 224 1.20 -33.36 -3.03
N THR A 225 2.08 -34.06 -2.33
CA THR A 225 2.62 -33.71 -1.00
C THR A 225 4.13 -33.93 -1.00
N HIS A 226 4.87 -33.34 -0.05
CA HIS A 226 6.31 -33.56 0.06
C HIS A 226 6.65 -35.05 0.23
N SER A 227 6.01 -35.68 1.21
CA SER A 227 6.17 -37.08 1.57
C SER A 227 4.91 -37.91 1.29
N ALA A 228 5.09 -39.24 1.25
CA ALA A 228 3.99 -40.21 1.28
C ALA A 228 3.42 -40.33 2.71
N ASN A 229 2.58 -41.32 3.02
CA ASN A 229 2.09 -41.51 4.39
C ASN A 229 3.25 -41.77 5.38
N THR A 230 3.54 -40.76 6.20
CA THR A 230 4.62 -40.69 7.21
C THR A 230 4.15 -39.83 8.40
N ASN A 231 5.07 -39.34 9.23
CA ASN A 231 4.80 -38.28 10.20
C ASN A 231 4.52 -36.90 9.55
N GLU A 232 4.94 -36.70 8.30
CA GLU A 232 4.83 -35.43 7.57
C GLU A 232 3.56 -35.32 6.73
N LYS A 233 2.90 -36.44 6.45
CA LYS A 233 1.66 -36.50 5.67
C LYS A 233 0.83 -37.71 6.06
N SER A 234 -0.48 -37.54 6.19
CA SER A 234 -1.41 -38.65 6.49
C SER A 234 -2.74 -38.49 5.75
N VAL A 235 -3.48 -39.59 5.62
CA VAL A 235 -4.87 -39.59 5.15
C VAL A 235 -5.75 -39.80 6.38
N PHE A 236 -6.45 -38.75 6.83
CA PHE A 236 -7.29 -38.81 8.03
C PHE A 236 -8.74 -39.21 7.73
N TYR A 237 -9.19 -39.11 6.48
CA TYR A 237 -10.55 -39.46 6.06
C TYR A 237 -10.60 -39.94 4.62
N LYS A 238 -11.52 -40.86 4.31
CA LYS A 238 -11.82 -41.29 2.94
C LYS A 238 -13.25 -41.83 2.81
N SER A 239 -14.03 -41.27 1.90
CA SER A 239 -15.32 -41.79 1.43
C SER A 239 -15.22 -42.26 -0.04
N ALA A 240 -16.34 -42.33 -0.75
CA ALA A 240 -16.37 -42.54 -2.20
C ALA A 240 -15.87 -41.30 -2.98
N ASP A 241 -16.24 -40.10 -2.52
CA ASP A 241 -16.12 -38.82 -3.22
C ASP A 241 -15.25 -37.77 -2.51
N THR A 242 -14.91 -38.03 -1.25
CA THR A 242 -14.21 -37.10 -0.36
C THR A 242 -12.95 -37.76 0.22
N LEU A 243 -11.83 -37.03 0.23
CA LEU A 243 -10.55 -37.45 0.81
C LEU A 243 -9.99 -36.36 1.73
N GLY A 244 -9.66 -36.73 2.95
CA GLY A 244 -8.99 -35.87 3.92
C GLY A 244 -7.48 -36.13 3.96
N VAL A 245 -6.68 -35.13 3.62
CA VAL A 245 -5.20 -35.19 3.63
C VAL A 245 -4.65 -34.15 4.61
N GLN A 246 -3.83 -34.59 5.55
CA GLN A 246 -3.09 -33.72 6.46
C GLN A 246 -1.62 -33.66 6.04
N THR A 247 -0.99 -32.50 6.15
CA THR A 247 0.47 -32.31 6.04
C THR A 247 1.03 -31.68 7.30
N ASN A 248 2.30 -31.94 7.60
CA ASN A 248 3.03 -31.42 8.75
C ASN A 248 4.54 -31.41 8.45
N VAL A 249 5.00 -30.45 7.65
CA VAL A 249 6.41 -30.34 7.22
C VAL A 249 7.04 -29.12 7.87
N ALA A 250 8.24 -29.26 8.44
CA ALA A 250 8.96 -28.21 9.17
C ALA A 250 8.14 -27.55 10.32
N GLY A 251 7.15 -28.26 10.87
CA GLY A 251 6.22 -27.77 11.89
C GLY A 251 4.97 -27.07 11.34
N ASN A 252 4.90 -26.83 10.04
CA ASN A 252 3.76 -26.17 9.40
C ASN A 252 2.67 -27.22 9.11
N ARG A 253 1.64 -27.30 9.96
CA ARG A 253 0.57 -28.30 9.89
C ARG A 253 -0.68 -27.77 9.17
N ASN A 254 -1.14 -28.49 8.15
CA ASN A 254 -2.35 -28.16 7.37
C ASN A 254 -3.31 -29.36 7.32
N ASN A 255 -4.61 -29.09 7.23
CA ASN A 255 -5.64 -30.12 7.02
C ASN A 255 -6.47 -29.74 5.79
N PHE A 256 -6.45 -30.59 4.76
CA PHE A 256 -7.21 -30.37 3.52
C PHE A 256 -8.28 -31.44 3.32
N LEU A 257 -9.43 -31.04 2.78
CA LEU A 257 -10.52 -31.93 2.39
C LEU A 257 -10.82 -31.71 0.90
N VAL A 258 -10.66 -32.76 0.08
CA VAL A 258 -10.96 -32.68 -1.35
C VAL A 258 -12.20 -33.48 -1.67
N THR A 259 -13.20 -32.84 -2.28
CA THR A 259 -14.48 -33.44 -2.64
C THR A 259 -14.70 -33.32 -4.15
N GLY A 260 -15.06 -34.42 -4.82
CA GLY A 260 -15.37 -34.44 -6.26
C GLY A 260 -16.87 -34.32 -6.54
N GLU A 261 -17.27 -33.66 -7.62
CA GLU A 261 -18.68 -33.58 -8.01
C GLU A 261 -19.09 -34.83 -8.81
N GLY A 262 -19.92 -35.68 -8.21
CA GLY A 262 -20.37 -36.94 -8.80
C GLY A 262 -19.36 -38.09 -8.68
N ASN A 263 -19.43 -39.06 -9.61
CA ASN A 263 -18.62 -40.28 -9.56
C ASN A 263 -17.12 -39.97 -9.51
N THR A 264 -16.52 -40.30 -8.37
CA THR A 264 -15.14 -39.97 -7.99
C THR A 264 -14.44 -41.23 -7.48
N SER A 265 -13.10 -41.29 -7.58
CA SER A 265 -12.28 -42.25 -6.86
C SER A 265 -10.84 -41.76 -6.67
N PHE A 266 -10.17 -42.27 -5.62
CA PHE A 266 -8.84 -41.83 -5.21
C PHE A 266 -7.83 -42.98 -5.40
N ALA A 267 -6.96 -42.85 -6.41
CA ALA A 267 -5.90 -43.80 -6.69
C ALA A 267 -4.62 -43.44 -5.92
N HIS A 268 -3.99 -44.44 -5.31
CA HIS A 268 -2.78 -44.32 -4.48
C HIS A 268 -2.86 -43.26 -3.35
N PRO A 269 -3.91 -43.23 -2.51
CA PRO A 269 -4.09 -42.20 -1.48
C PRO A 269 -2.94 -42.16 -0.45
N GLU A 270 -2.27 -43.29 -0.22
CA GLU A 270 -1.14 -43.42 0.70
C GLU A 270 0.18 -42.82 0.16
N SER A 271 0.26 -42.50 -1.14
CA SER A 271 1.46 -41.98 -1.79
C SER A 271 1.65 -40.47 -1.57
N ASN A 272 2.71 -39.90 -2.17
CA ASN A 272 2.92 -38.46 -2.28
C ASN A 272 2.33 -37.84 -3.56
N ALA A 273 1.64 -38.64 -4.39
CA ALA A 273 1.05 -38.22 -5.66
C ALA A 273 -0.27 -38.98 -5.90
N ILE A 274 -1.35 -38.45 -5.32
CA ILE A 274 -2.69 -39.05 -5.33
C ILE A 274 -3.41 -38.62 -6.62
N THR A 275 -3.88 -39.56 -7.43
CA THR A 275 -4.69 -39.22 -8.61
C THR A 275 -6.17 -39.26 -8.25
N LEU A 276 -6.85 -38.13 -8.48
CA LEU A 276 -8.27 -37.94 -8.24
C LEU A 276 -9.00 -38.15 -9.56
N ILE A 277 -9.67 -39.30 -9.69
CA ILE A 277 -10.37 -39.71 -10.90
C ILE A 277 -11.84 -39.30 -10.77
N ASN A 278 -12.33 -38.40 -11.63
CA ASN A 278 -13.73 -37.93 -11.59
C ASN A 278 -14.26 -37.67 -13.01
N THR A 279 -15.52 -38.04 -13.27
CA THR A 279 -16.12 -37.95 -14.62
C THR A 279 -16.75 -36.61 -14.99
N SER A 280 -16.97 -35.69 -14.04
CA SER A 280 -17.40 -34.31 -14.31
C SER A 280 -16.21 -33.35 -14.46
N GLY A 281 -15.02 -33.75 -14.00
CA GLY A 281 -13.81 -32.93 -13.95
C GLY A 281 -13.81 -31.91 -12.80
N LYS A 282 -14.85 -31.84 -11.98
CA LYS A 282 -15.01 -30.79 -10.97
C LYS A 282 -14.67 -31.29 -9.56
N PHE A 283 -13.94 -30.44 -8.83
CA PHE A 283 -13.60 -30.67 -7.42
C PHE A 283 -13.71 -29.37 -6.61
N ALA A 284 -13.81 -29.49 -5.29
CA ALA A 284 -13.45 -28.40 -4.37
C ALA A 284 -12.40 -28.89 -3.38
N VAL A 285 -11.46 -28.02 -3.03
CA VAL A 285 -10.42 -28.25 -2.04
C VAL A 285 -10.68 -27.28 -0.89
N ALA A 286 -10.98 -27.80 0.29
CA ALA A 286 -11.20 -27.02 1.51
C ALA A 286 -9.97 -27.07 2.43
N LEU A 287 -9.55 -25.93 2.96
CA LEU A 287 -8.70 -25.83 4.15
C LEU A 287 -9.58 -25.97 5.40
N LEU A 288 -9.40 -27.03 6.19
CA LEU A 288 -10.24 -27.29 7.36
C LEU A 288 -9.78 -26.49 8.59
N PRO A 289 -10.72 -25.82 9.30
CA PRO A 289 -10.41 -24.95 10.43
C PRO A 289 -10.14 -25.73 11.73
N VAL A 290 -8.92 -26.26 11.85
CA VAL A 290 -8.49 -27.06 13.00
C VAL A 290 -7.31 -26.38 13.70
N SER A 291 -7.31 -26.37 15.04
CA SER A 291 -6.30 -25.69 15.86
C SER A 291 -5.26 -26.65 16.43
N GLY A 292 -3.98 -26.30 16.31
CA GLY A 292 -2.87 -27.07 16.85
C GLY A 292 -2.84 -28.52 16.35
N ASP A 293 -2.56 -29.47 17.25
CA ASP A 293 -2.37 -30.87 16.90
C ASP A 293 -3.66 -31.70 16.75
N GLN A 294 -4.83 -31.05 16.71
CA GLN A 294 -6.11 -31.73 16.53
C GLN A 294 -6.26 -32.34 15.12
N THR A 295 -7.13 -33.34 15.01
CA THR A 295 -7.61 -33.93 13.75
C THR A 295 -9.03 -33.41 13.49
N PRO A 296 -9.43 -33.13 12.24
CA PRO A 296 -10.82 -32.79 11.92
C PRO A 296 -11.81 -33.82 12.46
N SER A 297 -12.96 -33.36 12.99
CA SER A 297 -14.03 -34.23 13.47
C SER A 297 -14.95 -34.68 12.33
N ASP A 298 -15.60 -35.84 12.50
CA ASP A 298 -16.56 -36.37 11.51
C ASP A 298 -17.65 -35.35 11.14
N THR A 299 -18.12 -34.55 12.11
CA THR A 299 -19.09 -33.46 11.87
C THR A 299 -18.51 -32.36 10.99
N MET A 300 -17.27 -31.91 11.26
CA MET A 300 -16.60 -30.92 10.40
C MET A 300 -16.37 -31.46 8.99
N ILE A 301 -15.97 -32.72 8.88
CA ILE A 301 -15.76 -33.39 7.59
C ILE A 301 -17.08 -33.45 6.80
N ALA A 302 -18.18 -33.85 7.44
CA ALA A 302 -19.50 -33.93 6.81
C ALA A 302 -20.03 -32.55 6.38
N ASP A 303 -19.94 -31.54 7.26
CA ASP A 303 -20.39 -30.17 6.97
C ASP A 303 -19.59 -29.53 5.83
N PHE A 304 -18.27 -29.73 5.79
CA PHE A 304 -17.42 -29.18 4.73
C PHE A 304 -17.52 -29.97 3.41
N ALA A 305 -17.73 -31.29 3.45
CA ALA A 305 -18.01 -32.08 2.25
C ALA A 305 -19.37 -31.68 1.64
N ALA A 306 -20.42 -31.55 2.44
CA ALA A 306 -21.74 -31.14 1.96
C ALA A 306 -21.70 -29.75 1.29
N MET A 307 -20.95 -28.81 1.87
CA MET A 307 -20.81 -27.45 1.34
C MET A 307 -19.86 -27.36 0.13
N ALA A 308 -19.00 -28.35 -0.12
CA ALA A 308 -18.06 -28.35 -1.26
C ALA A 308 -18.75 -28.25 -2.64
N HIS A 309 -20.03 -28.63 -2.74
CA HIS A 309 -20.83 -28.54 -3.95
C HIS A 309 -21.45 -27.15 -4.18
N HIS A 310 -21.41 -26.24 -3.20
CA HIS A 310 -21.96 -24.89 -3.26
C HIS A 310 -20.93 -23.93 -3.89
N ARG A 311 -20.68 -24.11 -5.20
CA ARG A 311 -19.57 -23.50 -5.95
C ARG A 311 -19.76 -21.99 -6.18
N VAL A 312 -19.19 -21.18 -5.29
CA VAL A 312 -19.04 -19.73 -5.50
C VAL A 312 -18.13 -19.47 -6.70
N SER A 313 -18.63 -18.65 -7.63
CA SER A 313 -17.87 -18.17 -8.80
C SER A 313 -17.50 -16.69 -8.65
N LYS A 314 -18.37 -15.89 -8.05
CA LYS A 314 -18.21 -14.44 -7.87
C LYS A 314 -18.59 -14.02 -6.45
N VAL A 315 -17.93 -12.97 -5.98
CA VAL A 315 -18.29 -12.24 -4.77
C VAL A 315 -18.32 -10.76 -5.14
N ASN A 316 -19.51 -10.19 -5.20
CA ASN A 316 -19.70 -8.75 -5.36
C ASN A 316 -19.71 -8.12 -3.96
N ILE A 317 -19.10 -6.95 -3.81
CA ILE A 317 -18.97 -6.23 -2.54
C ILE A 317 -19.46 -4.80 -2.76
N ASP A 318 -20.75 -4.60 -2.51
CA ASP A 318 -21.46 -3.33 -2.73
C ASP A 318 -21.48 -2.47 -1.45
N TYR A 319 -21.69 -1.17 -1.60
CA TYR A 319 -21.73 -0.22 -0.48
C TYR A 319 -22.93 0.73 -0.59
N SER A 320 -23.31 1.31 0.54
CA SER A 320 -24.31 2.38 0.65
C SER A 320 -23.95 3.31 1.81
N VAL A 321 -24.36 4.57 1.71
CA VAL A 321 -24.15 5.60 2.74
C VAL A 321 -25.52 6.01 3.29
N ASP A 322 -25.68 6.04 4.61
CA ASP A 322 -26.82 6.69 5.26
C ASP A 322 -26.47 8.16 5.52
N HIS A 323 -26.95 9.08 4.68
CA HIS A 323 -26.65 10.50 4.84
C HIS A 323 -27.22 11.14 6.12
N SER A 324 -28.08 10.47 6.89
CA SER A 324 -28.53 10.99 8.19
C SER A 324 -27.52 10.76 9.33
N THR A 325 -26.54 9.88 9.11
CA THR A 325 -25.49 9.53 10.08
C THR A 325 -24.08 9.46 9.47
N ASN A 326 -23.99 9.57 8.15
CA ASN A 326 -22.84 9.27 7.30
C ASN A 326 -22.19 7.88 7.53
N MET A 327 -22.90 6.95 8.18
CA MET A 327 -22.47 5.55 8.33
C MET A 327 -22.47 4.84 6.97
N VAL A 328 -21.44 4.02 6.73
CA VAL A 328 -21.28 3.26 5.49
C VAL A 328 -21.60 1.79 5.72
N SER A 329 -22.58 1.24 5.01
CA SER A 329 -22.91 -0.18 5.04
C SER A 329 -22.35 -0.90 3.82
N VAL A 330 -21.56 -1.96 4.04
CA VAL A 330 -20.85 -2.74 3.02
C VAL A 330 -21.40 -4.16 3.01
N THR A 331 -21.81 -4.65 1.84
CA THR A 331 -22.51 -5.94 1.68
C THR A 331 -21.79 -6.85 0.71
N HIS A 332 -21.44 -8.05 1.16
CA HIS A 332 -20.87 -9.12 0.34
C HIS A 332 -21.98 -10.01 -0.18
N HIS A 333 -21.97 -10.32 -1.49
CA HIS A 333 -22.91 -11.23 -2.16
C HIS A 333 -22.16 -12.37 -2.85
N TYR A 334 -22.33 -13.61 -2.37
CA TYR A 334 -21.71 -14.82 -2.90
C TYR A 334 -22.60 -15.44 -4.00
N LEU A 335 -22.07 -15.56 -5.22
CA LEU A 335 -22.84 -15.88 -6.43
C LEU A 335 -22.25 -17.06 -7.22
N ASP A 336 -23.11 -17.83 -7.89
CA ASP A 336 -22.72 -18.85 -8.86
C ASP A 336 -22.31 -18.26 -10.23
N ALA A 337 -22.05 -19.13 -11.21
CA ALA A 337 -21.71 -18.74 -12.58
C ALA A 337 -22.90 -18.15 -13.37
N GLN A 338 -24.13 -18.28 -12.83
CA GLN A 338 -25.38 -17.75 -13.36
C GLN A 338 -25.81 -16.46 -12.62
N GLY A 339 -24.99 -15.95 -11.70
CA GLY A 339 -25.27 -14.76 -10.90
C GLY A 339 -26.35 -14.95 -9.83
N GLN A 340 -26.68 -16.19 -9.45
CA GLN A 340 -27.66 -16.50 -8.41
C GLN A 340 -26.97 -16.62 -7.03
N PRO A 341 -27.64 -16.25 -5.92
CA PRO A 341 -27.08 -16.37 -4.57
C PRO A 341 -26.72 -17.82 -4.19
N VAL A 342 -25.52 -18.02 -3.65
CA VAL A 342 -24.98 -19.31 -3.21
C VAL A 342 -24.68 -19.27 -1.72
N THR A 343 -25.49 -19.96 -0.91
CA THR A 343 -25.14 -20.22 0.49
C THR A 343 -23.83 -21.00 0.55
N THR A 344 -22.80 -20.43 1.16
CA THR A 344 -21.46 -21.04 1.33
C THR A 344 -20.99 -20.89 2.78
N TYR A 345 -19.76 -21.31 3.11
CA TYR A 345 -19.07 -20.85 4.33
C TYR A 345 -18.33 -19.55 4.04
N ALA A 346 -19.04 -18.43 4.15
CA ALA A 346 -18.52 -17.09 3.96
C ALA A 346 -17.59 -16.74 5.13
N GLY A 347 -16.30 -16.54 4.85
CA GLY A 347 -15.34 -16.10 5.85
C GLY A 347 -15.46 -14.61 6.12
N MET A 348 -16.02 -14.27 7.26
CA MET A 348 -16.03 -12.90 7.76
C MET A 348 -14.67 -12.62 8.40
N LEU A 349 -13.95 -11.60 7.91
CA LEU A 349 -12.76 -11.07 8.58
C LEU A 349 -13.13 -10.38 9.90
N PRO A 350 -12.14 -10.12 10.79
CA PRO A 350 -12.35 -9.42 12.06
C PRO A 350 -13.17 -8.12 11.97
N MET A 351 -12.86 -7.20 11.05
CA MET A 351 -13.66 -5.99 10.80
C MET A 351 -15.13 -6.32 10.53
N ASN A 352 -15.39 -7.36 9.72
CA ASN A 352 -16.71 -7.71 9.22
C ASN A 352 -17.60 -8.28 10.34
N TRP A 353 -17.11 -9.23 11.14
CA TRP A 353 -17.94 -9.83 12.20
C TRP A 353 -17.98 -9.02 13.50
N LYS A 354 -17.08 -8.06 13.71
CA LYS A 354 -17.21 -7.08 14.80
C LYS A 354 -18.30 -6.04 14.52
N ASN A 355 -18.53 -5.72 13.25
CA ASN A 355 -19.45 -4.67 12.80
C ASN A 355 -20.71 -5.21 12.08
N SER A 356 -21.12 -6.46 12.36
CA SER A 356 -22.26 -7.12 11.73
C SER A 356 -23.08 -7.92 12.72
N SER A 357 -24.40 -8.00 12.47
CA SER A 357 -25.33 -8.89 13.18
C SER A 357 -25.43 -10.29 12.58
N GLN A 358 -24.72 -10.59 11.48
CA GLN A 358 -24.74 -11.88 10.79
C GLN A 358 -24.33 -13.04 11.73
N PRO A 359 -25.19 -14.07 11.92
CA PRO A 359 -24.81 -15.25 12.68
C PRO A 359 -23.64 -16.02 12.03
N VAL A 360 -22.58 -16.22 12.82
CA VAL A 360 -21.43 -17.08 12.49
C VAL A 360 -21.62 -18.50 13.03
N SER A 361 -20.97 -19.47 12.38
CA SER A 361 -20.90 -20.84 12.87
C SER A 361 -19.78 -21.03 13.91
N ASN A 362 -19.71 -22.24 14.48
CA ASN A 362 -18.60 -22.63 15.37
C ASN A 362 -17.25 -22.76 14.63
N TYR A 363 -17.23 -22.68 13.30
CA TYR A 363 -16.02 -22.80 12.50
C TYR A 363 -15.31 -21.45 12.34
N LYS A 364 -14.03 -21.41 12.71
CA LYS A 364 -13.17 -20.23 12.66
C LYS A 364 -11.71 -20.63 12.46
N ILE A 365 -10.94 -19.80 11.78
CA ILE A 365 -9.52 -20.04 11.48
C ILE A 365 -8.76 -18.71 11.57
N ARG A 366 -7.51 -18.74 12.02
CA ARG A 366 -6.67 -17.54 12.02
C ARG A 366 -6.34 -17.14 10.58
N SER A 367 -5.92 -15.90 10.41
CA SER A 367 -5.68 -15.23 9.13
C SER A 367 -4.50 -14.27 9.31
N ALA A 368 -4.01 -13.68 8.22
CA ALA A 368 -3.05 -12.57 8.26
C ALA A 368 -3.60 -11.28 8.94
N ARG A 369 -4.87 -11.28 9.37
CA ARG A 369 -5.61 -10.13 9.94
C ARG A 369 -6.19 -10.40 11.33
N GLY A 370 -6.13 -11.63 11.85
CA GLY A 370 -6.81 -12.04 13.08
C GLY A 370 -7.63 -13.31 12.90
N MET A 371 -8.81 -13.40 13.52
CA MET A 371 -9.69 -14.57 13.38
C MET A 371 -10.76 -14.40 12.31
N VAL A 372 -10.70 -15.19 11.24
CA VAL A 372 -11.83 -15.39 10.31
C VAL A 372 -12.88 -16.25 11.00
N LYS A 373 -14.16 -15.86 10.92
CA LYS A 373 -15.30 -16.66 11.37
C LYS A 373 -16.20 -17.00 10.20
N PHE A 374 -16.60 -18.26 10.05
CA PHE A 374 -17.39 -18.70 8.90
C PHE A 374 -18.89 -18.58 9.18
N ALA A 375 -19.59 -17.72 8.44
CA ALA A 375 -21.04 -17.68 8.39
C ALA A 375 -21.56 -18.64 7.30
N LYS A 376 -22.63 -19.39 7.58
CA LYS A 376 -23.30 -20.24 6.58
C LYS A 376 -24.39 -19.42 5.88
N THR A 377 -24.00 -18.63 4.88
CA THR A 377 -24.85 -17.61 4.25
C THR A 377 -24.52 -17.42 2.77
N SER A 378 -25.44 -16.82 2.01
CA SER A 378 -25.22 -16.31 0.65
C SER A 378 -24.71 -14.87 0.63
N ASP A 379 -24.84 -14.16 1.73
CA ASP A 379 -24.59 -12.73 1.82
C ASP A 379 -24.42 -12.28 3.28
N PHE A 380 -23.74 -11.15 3.49
CA PHE A 380 -23.71 -10.46 4.78
C PHE A 380 -23.43 -8.97 4.60
N THR A 381 -24.00 -8.14 5.48
CA THR A 381 -23.72 -6.71 5.58
C THR A 381 -22.98 -6.42 6.89
N TYR A 382 -22.02 -5.49 6.85
CA TYR A 382 -21.44 -4.86 8.03
C TYR A 382 -21.45 -3.33 7.86
N THR A 383 -21.50 -2.58 8.96
CA THR A 383 -21.68 -1.12 8.93
C THR A 383 -20.58 -0.44 9.72
N ILE A 384 -19.88 0.50 9.10
CA ILE A 384 -18.71 1.20 9.65
C ILE A 384 -18.91 2.72 9.62
N PRO A 385 -18.31 3.46 10.57
CA PRO A 385 -18.42 4.91 10.62
C PRO A 385 -17.55 5.60 9.57
N PHE A 386 -18.01 6.77 9.12
CA PHE A 386 -17.17 7.76 8.43
C PHE A 386 -16.71 8.81 9.44
N VAL A 387 -15.45 9.25 9.33
CA VAL A 387 -14.82 10.16 10.31
C VAL A 387 -15.33 11.59 10.21
N GLY A 388 -15.75 11.99 9.01
CA GLY A 388 -15.82 13.39 8.58
C GLY A 388 -14.49 13.85 7.99
N VAL A 389 -14.54 14.86 7.12
CA VAL A 389 -13.38 15.52 6.51
C VAL A 389 -13.56 17.04 6.54
N LEU A 390 -12.48 17.82 6.49
CA LEU A 390 -12.57 19.29 6.28
C LEU A 390 -11.59 19.73 5.18
N PRO A 391 -11.84 20.87 4.50
CA PRO A 391 -10.89 21.41 3.52
C PRO A 391 -9.66 22.09 4.15
N SER A 392 -9.68 22.33 5.46
CA SER A 392 -8.62 22.91 6.31
C SER A 392 -9.12 22.93 7.76
N LEU A 393 -8.26 23.31 8.71
CA LEU A 393 -8.74 23.77 10.01
C LEU A 393 -9.26 25.23 9.90
N PRO A 394 -10.32 25.61 10.64
CA PRO A 394 -10.84 26.97 10.63
C PRO A 394 -9.87 27.97 11.28
N SER A 395 -10.04 29.24 10.94
CA SER A 395 -9.37 30.35 11.63
C SER A 395 -10.09 30.71 12.94
N GLY A 396 -9.35 31.26 13.92
CA GLY A 396 -9.94 31.80 15.16
C GLY A 396 -10.23 30.76 16.25
N ILE A 397 -9.74 29.53 16.08
CA ILE A 397 -9.71 28.49 17.12
C ILE A 397 -8.24 28.21 17.42
N GLY A 398 -7.84 28.30 18.69
CA GLY A 398 -6.43 28.24 19.09
C GLY A 398 -5.85 29.57 19.57
N ASP A 399 -4.68 29.51 20.19
CA ASP A 399 -3.94 30.65 20.77
C ASP A 399 -2.71 31.06 19.93
N TYR A 400 -2.72 30.79 18.61
CA TYR A 400 -1.66 31.23 17.71
C TYR A 400 -1.67 32.75 17.47
N ASP A 401 -0.50 33.37 17.37
CA ASP A 401 -0.39 34.75 16.93
C ASP A 401 -0.58 34.87 15.42
N LYS A 402 -1.60 35.64 15.02
CA LYS A 402 -1.93 35.92 13.62
C LYS A 402 -0.82 36.69 12.88
N ALA A 403 -0.05 37.53 13.56
CA ALA A 403 1.07 38.22 12.95
C ALA A 403 2.22 37.24 12.61
N THR A 404 2.54 36.34 13.54
CA THR A 404 3.50 35.24 13.38
C THR A 404 3.06 34.25 12.28
N LEU A 405 1.79 33.82 12.27
CA LEU A 405 1.26 32.97 11.19
C LEU A 405 1.35 33.67 9.82
N THR A 406 1.03 34.97 9.76
CA THR A 406 1.20 35.78 8.53
C THR A 406 2.66 35.85 8.10
N LYS A 407 3.61 36.03 9.03
CA LYS A 407 5.06 36.02 8.76
C LYS A 407 5.52 34.67 8.19
N LEU A 408 5.06 33.55 8.74
CA LEU A 408 5.42 32.21 8.25
C LEU A 408 4.85 31.93 6.83
N ILE A 409 3.65 32.43 6.53
CA ILE A 409 3.09 32.40 5.17
C ILE A 409 3.92 33.27 4.22
N ASP A 410 4.31 34.48 4.64
CA ASP A 410 5.17 35.36 3.83
C ASP A 410 6.58 34.81 3.62
N GLU A 411 7.19 34.17 4.61
CA GLU A 411 8.47 33.46 4.48
C GLU A 411 8.40 32.36 3.41
N PHE A 412 7.32 31.56 3.37
CA PHE A 412 7.10 30.60 2.30
C PHE A 412 6.90 31.29 0.94
N LEU A 413 6.07 32.34 0.89
CA LEU A 413 5.78 33.08 -0.33
C LEU A 413 7.02 33.76 -0.94
N ASN A 414 7.96 34.20 -0.10
CA ASN A 414 9.18 34.89 -0.51
C ASN A 414 10.23 33.95 -1.10
N LYS A 415 10.16 32.63 -0.86
CA LYS A 415 10.97 31.62 -1.59
C LYS A 415 10.62 31.56 -3.08
N GLY A 416 9.39 31.92 -3.45
CA GLY A 416 8.90 31.96 -4.83
C GLY A 416 8.61 30.58 -5.46
N LYS A 417 7.89 30.60 -6.59
CA LYS A 417 7.31 29.41 -7.25
C LYS A 417 8.29 28.24 -7.46
N ALA A 418 9.52 28.54 -7.90
CA ALA A 418 10.56 27.55 -8.16
C ALA A 418 11.09 26.82 -6.91
N ALA A 419 10.77 27.31 -5.71
CA ALA A 419 11.06 26.66 -4.43
C ALA A 419 9.79 26.12 -3.73
N TRP A 420 8.61 26.30 -4.34
CA TRP A 420 7.36 25.69 -3.88
C TRP A 420 7.18 24.29 -4.47
N ASN A 421 7.55 24.11 -5.75
CA ASN A 421 7.79 22.79 -6.35
C ASN A 421 9.18 22.78 -7.02
N THR A 422 10.03 21.84 -6.62
CA THR A 422 11.36 21.57 -7.21
C THR A 422 11.41 20.26 -8.00
N ALA A 423 10.29 19.55 -8.12
CA ALA A 423 10.19 18.21 -8.68
C ALA A 423 9.51 18.21 -10.07
N THR A 424 9.74 17.12 -10.81
CA THR A 424 9.08 16.81 -12.08
C THR A 424 8.42 15.43 -12.09
N ASP A 425 8.62 14.63 -11.04
CA ASP A 425 7.93 13.36 -10.84
C ASP A 425 6.61 13.54 -10.09
N THR A 426 5.70 12.59 -10.29
CA THR A 426 4.34 12.65 -9.75
C THR A 426 4.29 12.66 -8.21
N TYR A 427 5.12 11.89 -7.50
CA TYR A 427 5.07 11.84 -6.02
C TYR A 427 5.53 13.16 -5.38
N TRP A 428 6.75 13.62 -5.68
CA TRP A 428 7.28 14.82 -5.03
C TRP A 428 6.60 16.11 -5.52
N SER A 429 6.16 16.15 -6.78
CA SER A 429 5.28 17.23 -7.25
C SER A 429 3.95 17.21 -6.49
N GLY A 430 3.36 16.03 -6.29
CA GLY A 430 2.17 15.80 -5.48
C GLY A 430 2.32 16.37 -4.06
N LYS A 431 3.32 15.92 -3.29
CA LYS A 431 3.58 16.45 -1.93
C LYS A 431 3.74 17.97 -1.91
N ASN A 432 4.41 18.54 -2.92
CA ASN A 432 4.54 19.99 -3.09
C ASN A 432 3.20 20.69 -3.40
N TYR A 433 2.29 20.08 -4.14
CA TYR A 433 0.94 20.61 -4.40
C TYR A 433 0.05 20.51 -3.16
N GLY A 434 0.11 19.41 -2.41
CA GLY A 434 -0.65 19.21 -1.16
C GLY A 434 -0.37 20.30 -0.13
N LYS A 435 0.91 20.51 0.22
CA LYS A 435 1.31 21.51 1.23
C LYS A 435 1.00 22.95 0.82
N VAL A 436 1.00 23.24 -0.49
CA VAL A 436 0.59 24.54 -1.03
C VAL A 436 -0.93 24.70 -0.98
N ALA A 437 -1.71 23.62 -1.09
CA ALA A 437 -3.16 23.64 -0.89
C ALA A 437 -3.54 23.94 0.57
N GLU A 438 -2.92 23.25 1.54
CA GLU A 438 -3.14 23.55 2.97
C GLU A 438 -2.78 25.00 3.30
N LEU A 439 -1.64 25.48 2.82
CA LEU A 439 -1.20 26.87 3.03
C LEU A 439 -2.14 27.89 2.36
N ALA A 440 -2.69 27.57 1.18
CA ALA A 440 -3.68 28.41 0.50
C ALA A 440 -5.00 28.49 1.28
N ALA A 441 -5.45 27.36 1.84
CA ALA A 441 -6.66 27.27 2.63
C ALA A 441 -6.51 28.05 3.95
N ILE A 442 -5.43 27.84 4.71
CA ILE A 442 -5.10 28.61 5.92
C ILE A 442 -5.05 30.11 5.62
N ALA A 443 -4.32 30.52 4.58
CA ALA A 443 -4.23 31.93 4.20
C ALA A 443 -5.59 32.54 3.84
N ARG A 444 -6.52 31.76 3.26
CA ARG A 444 -7.87 32.24 2.95
C ARG A 444 -8.74 32.34 4.19
N ASN A 445 -8.69 31.36 5.08
CA ASN A 445 -9.43 31.36 6.35
C ASN A 445 -9.01 32.57 7.22
N GLU A 446 -7.71 32.88 7.25
CA GLU A 446 -7.17 34.06 7.92
C GLU A 446 -7.52 35.42 7.26
N GLY A 447 -8.26 35.43 6.15
CA GLY A 447 -8.62 36.65 5.40
C GLY A 447 -7.46 37.25 4.60
N LEU A 448 -6.35 36.52 4.43
CA LEU A 448 -5.17 36.95 3.67
C LEU A 448 -5.37 36.67 2.17
N THR A 449 -6.53 37.03 1.62
CA THR A 449 -7.03 36.58 0.30
C THR A 449 -6.01 36.68 -0.83
N GLN A 450 -5.29 37.81 -0.96
CA GLN A 450 -4.27 38.00 -2.00
C GLN A 450 -3.09 37.01 -1.90
N ARG A 451 -2.75 36.54 -0.69
CA ARG A 451 -1.73 35.50 -0.45
C ARG A 451 -2.25 34.13 -0.89
N ALA A 452 -3.49 33.81 -0.51
CA ALA A 452 -4.17 32.58 -0.94
C ALA A 452 -4.35 32.53 -2.46
N ASP A 453 -4.77 33.62 -3.11
CA ASP A 453 -4.94 33.71 -4.56
C ASP A 453 -3.63 33.50 -5.32
N ARG A 454 -2.49 33.95 -4.76
CA ARG A 454 -1.15 33.73 -5.32
C ARG A 454 -0.71 32.26 -5.25
N LEU A 455 -1.15 31.52 -4.23
CA LEU A 455 -0.91 30.08 -4.06
C LEU A 455 -1.86 29.26 -4.97
N VAL A 456 -3.16 29.56 -4.97
CA VAL A 456 -4.16 28.96 -5.88
C VAL A 456 -3.78 29.20 -7.35
N GLY A 457 -3.30 30.40 -7.70
CA GLY A 457 -2.80 30.72 -9.05
C GLY A 457 -1.46 30.07 -9.41
N PHE A 458 -0.77 29.44 -8.46
CA PHE A 458 0.33 28.52 -8.73
C PHE A 458 -0.18 27.08 -8.91
N LEU A 459 -1.08 26.61 -8.04
CA LEU A 459 -1.69 25.27 -8.17
C LEU A 459 -2.40 25.10 -9.51
N LYS A 460 -3.19 26.10 -9.95
CA LYS A 460 -3.76 26.14 -11.29
C LYS A 460 -2.66 26.03 -12.36
N GLY A 461 -1.61 26.86 -12.27
CA GLY A 461 -0.53 26.86 -13.24
C GLY A 461 0.15 25.50 -13.41
N GLU A 462 0.44 24.81 -12.30
CA GLU A 462 1.05 23.48 -12.31
C GLU A 462 0.06 22.37 -12.73
N LEU A 463 -1.17 22.36 -12.21
CA LEU A 463 -2.18 21.34 -12.57
C LEU A 463 -2.58 21.44 -14.03
N GLU A 464 -2.75 22.66 -14.57
CA GLU A 464 -3.04 22.85 -15.99
C GLU A 464 -1.88 22.41 -16.90
N ASP A 465 -0.62 22.46 -16.41
CA ASP A 465 0.56 21.91 -17.07
C ASP A 465 0.39 20.40 -17.24
N TRP A 466 0.29 19.67 -16.11
CA TRP A 466 0.06 18.23 -16.05
C TRP A 466 -1.18 17.75 -16.83
N PHE A 467 -2.23 18.57 -16.90
CA PHE A 467 -3.46 18.26 -17.60
C PHE A 467 -3.43 18.52 -19.12
N ARG A 468 -2.27 18.87 -19.71
CA ARG A 468 -2.07 18.98 -21.16
C ARG A 468 -0.83 18.21 -21.59
N ALA A 469 -0.97 17.22 -22.47
CA ALA A 469 0.20 16.50 -22.99
C ALA A 469 1.00 17.28 -24.05
N ASN A 470 0.56 18.47 -24.48
CA ASN A 470 1.15 19.21 -25.60
C ASN A 470 1.19 20.74 -25.44
N THR A 471 1.72 21.25 -24.32
CA THR A 471 1.93 22.68 -24.07
C THR A 471 2.84 23.35 -25.13
N SER A 472 3.82 22.61 -25.67
CA SER A 472 4.79 23.11 -26.64
C SER A 472 4.32 23.11 -28.11
N GLY A 473 3.12 22.58 -28.40
CA GLY A 473 2.69 22.26 -29.77
C GLY A 473 3.26 20.95 -30.31
N SER A 474 4.17 20.31 -29.59
CA SER A 474 4.54 18.89 -29.69
C SER A 474 4.09 18.15 -28.42
N LEU A 475 4.12 16.82 -28.44
CA LEU A 475 4.01 16.03 -27.20
C LEU A 475 5.19 16.40 -26.28
N ASP A 476 4.92 16.71 -25.01
CA ASP A 476 5.94 17.16 -24.06
C ASP A 476 6.79 15.99 -23.53
N ILE A 477 7.82 16.28 -22.73
CA ILE A 477 8.79 15.25 -22.24
C ILE A 477 8.54 14.79 -20.80
N ASN A 478 7.92 15.65 -20.00
CA ASN A 478 7.48 15.42 -18.62
C ASN A 478 6.34 16.43 -18.30
N LYS A 479 5.80 16.35 -17.08
CA LYS A 479 4.55 16.98 -16.62
C LYS A 479 3.37 16.74 -17.56
N TYR A 480 3.07 15.47 -17.87
CA TYR A 480 1.83 15.09 -18.55
C TYR A 480 1.39 13.66 -18.23
N PHE A 481 0.16 13.33 -18.62
CA PHE A 481 -0.40 11.98 -18.52
C PHE A 481 -0.51 11.25 -19.88
N TYR A 482 -0.08 10.00 -19.90
CA TYR A 482 -0.27 9.00 -20.97
C TYR A 482 -1.28 7.94 -20.50
N TYR A 483 -2.19 7.50 -21.37
CA TYR A 483 -3.10 6.39 -21.10
C TYR A 483 -2.60 5.10 -21.75
N ASP A 484 -2.16 4.16 -20.93
CA ASP A 484 -1.83 2.82 -21.39
C ASP A 484 -3.10 1.99 -21.56
N LYS A 485 -3.53 1.85 -22.82
CA LYS A 485 -4.69 1.04 -23.23
C LYS A 485 -4.52 -0.47 -23.07
N THR A 486 -3.29 -0.94 -22.79
CA THR A 486 -2.97 -2.36 -22.56
C THR A 486 -3.22 -2.72 -21.11
N TRP A 487 -2.79 -1.84 -20.20
CA TRP A 487 -2.92 -1.99 -18.75
C TRP A 487 -4.11 -1.22 -18.16
N ASN A 488 -4.89 -0.55 -19.01
CA ASN A 488 -6.08 0.22 -18.63
C ASN A 488 -5.77 1.20 -17.49
N THR A 489 -4.76 2.04 -17.70
CA THR A 489 -4.14 2.84 -16.62
C THR A 489 -3.55 4.16 -17.12
N LEU A 490 -3.54 5.16 -16.25
CA LEU A 490 -3.04 6.51 -16.49
C LEU A 490 -1.66 6.66 -15.85
N LEU A 491 -0.65 6.97 -16.66
CA LEU A 491 0.74 7.09 -16.26
C LEU A 491 1.18 8.56 -16.37
N GLY A 492 1.51 9.18 -15.23
CA GLY A 492 2.10 10.52 -15.20
C GLY A 492 3.62 10.48 -15.38
N LEU A 493 4.15 11.39 -16.20
CA LEU A 493 5.60 11.55 -16.44
C LEU A 493 6.07 12.84 -15.76
N ASP A 494 7.11 12.87 -14.93
CA ASP A 494 8.00 11.76 -14.64
C ASP A 494 7.42 10.73 -13.64
N GLU A 495 7.83 9.46 -13.78
CA GLU A 495 7.60 8.46 -12.73
C GLU A 495 8.60 8.55 -11.57
N SER A 496 8.18 8.00 -10.43
CA SER A 496 8.98 7.64 -9.28
C SER A 496 8.40 6.37 -8.64
N PHE A 497 9.15 5.70 -7.75
CA PHE A 497 8.73 4.53 -6.95
C PHE A 497 8.16 3.30 -7.72
N GLY A 498 8.36 3.24 -9.03
CA GLY A 498 7.88 2.14 -9.90
C GLY A 498 6.45 2.32 -10.42
N ALA A 499 5.92 3.56 -10.38
CA ALA A 499 4.57 3.89 -10.82
C ALA A 499 4.27 3.52 -12.29
N HIS A 500 5.26 3.36 -13.19
CA HIS A 500 4.99 2.75 -14.50
C HIS A 500 5.23 1.24 -14.47
N GLN A 501 6.44 0.80 -14.15
CA GLN A 501 6.88 -0.59 -14.39
C GLN A 501 6.23 -1.63 -13.48
N GLN A 502 5.78 -1.22 -12.30
CA GLN A 502 5.11 -2.06 -11.30
C GLN A 502 3.66 -1.59 -11.04
N LEU A 503 3.27 -0.45 -11.65
CA LEU A 503 2.04 0.32 -11.43
C LEU A 503 1.84 0.81 -9.98
N ASN A 504 2.89 0.81 -9.15
CA ASN A 504 2.78 1.09 -7.71
C ASN A 504 2.19 2.48 -7.42
N ASP A 505 1.56 2.62 -6.26
CA ASP A 505 1.40 3.88 -5.52
C ASP A 505 0.59 4.99 -6.20
N HIS A 506 -0.11 4.70 -7.30
CA HIS A 506 -0.98 5.62 -8.03
C HIS A 506 -1.90 6.43 -7.10
N HIS A 507 -2.59 5.78 -6.15
CA HIS A 507 -3.42 6.49 -5.17
C HIS A 507 -2.66 7.48 -4.25
N PHE A 508 -1.43 7.16 -3.83
CA PHE A 508 -0.60 8.08 -3.03
C PHE A 508 -0.16 9.28 -3.87
N HIS A 509 0.38 9.03 -5.07
CA HIS A 509 0.84 10.06 -5.99
C HIS A 509 -0.32 10.98 -6.41
N TYR A 510 -1.40 10.40 -6.94
CA TYR A 510 -2.51 11.11 -7.56
C TYR A 510 -3.51 11.67 -6.53
N GLY A 511 -3.57 11.11 -5.33
CA GLY A 511 -4.33 11.65 -4.21
C GLY A 511 -3.94 13.10 -3.89
N TYR A 512 -2.65 13.43 -3.96
CA TYR A 512 -2.17 14.81 -3.81
C TYR A 512 -2.62 15.77 -4.93
N PHE A 513 -2.68 15.31 -6.18
CA PHE A 513 -3.20 16.10 -7.29
C PHE A 513 -4.69 16.42 -7.08
N VAL A 514 -5.46 15.44 -6.62
CA VAL A 514 -6.89 15.60 -6.29
C VAL A 514 -7.07 16.50 -5.06
N ARG A 515 -6.21 16.39 -4.03
CA ARG A 515 -6.24 17.28 -2.85
C ARG A 515 -6.02 18.74 -3.22
N ALA A 516 -5.05 19.01 -4.09
CA ALA A 516 -4.76 20.34 -4.60
C ALA A 516 -5.89 20.85 -5.51
N ALA A 517 -6.40 20.01 -6.42
CA ALA A 517 -7.53 20.34 -7.28
C ALA A 517 -8.80 20.67 -6.49
N ALA A 518 -9.11 19.91 -5.43
CA ALA A 518 -10.27 20.14 -4.57
C ALA A 518 -10.23 21.52 -3.88
N GLU A 519 -9.06 21.98 -3.41
CA GLU A 519 -8.92 23.34 -2.88
C GLU A 519 -9.10 24.41 -3.98
N VAL A 520 -8.64 24.13 -5.20
CA VAL A 520 -8.93 25.02 -6.34
C VAL A 520 -10.44 25.06 -6.64
N CYS A 521 -11.14 23.93 -6.63
CA CYS A 521 -12.59 23.88 -6.86
C CYS A 521 -13.38 24.59 -5.76
N ARG A 522 -12.98 24.45 -4.49
CA ARG A 522 -13.61 25.14 -3.34
C ARG A 522 -13.59 26.66 -3.48
N VAL A 523 -12.60 27.20 -4.19
CA VAL A 523 -12.39 28.65 -4.38
C VAL A 523 -12.88 29.13 -5.75
N ASP A 524 -12.85 28.27 -6.77
CA ASP A 524 -13.30 28.54 -8.15
C ASP A 524 -13.86 27.26 -8.78
N ALA A 525 -15.10 26.92 -8.45
CA ALA A 525 -15.81 25.75 -8.97
C ALA A 525 -15.95 25.78 -10.51
N ASN A 526 -15.94 26.97 -11.13
CA ASN A 526 -16.00 27.11 -12.58
C ASN A 526 -14.74 26.55 -13.26
N TRP A 527 -13.55 26.67 -12.66
CA TRP A 527 -12.32 26.01 -13.12
C TRP A 527 -12.45 24.48 -13.16
N CYS A 528 -13.32 23.91 -12.32
CA CYS A 528 -13.62 22.47 -12.26
C CYS A 528 -14.86 22.03 -13.05
N SER A 529 -15.51 22.93 -13.81
CA SER A 529 -16.65 22.54 -14.65
C SER A 529 -16.25 21.63 -15.83
N ASP A 530 -17.21 20.90 -16.38
CA ASP A 530 -17.01 19.94 -17.49
C ASP A 530 -16.41 20.58 -18.77
N SER A 531 -16.50 21.90 -18.91
CA SER A 531 -15.89 22.66 -20.02
C SER A 531 -14.44 23.09 -19.76
N GLN A 532 -13.97 22.99 -18.52
CA GLN A 532 -12.67 23.43 -18.05
C GLN A 532 -11.83 22.21 -17.64
N TRP A 533 -11.48 22.02 -16.36
CA TRP A 533 -10.52 21.01 -15.93
C TRP A 533 -11.11 19.82 -15.15
N GLY A 534 -12.39 19.88 -14.79
CA GLY A 534 -13.11 18.78 -14.13
C GLY A 534 -12.89 17.40 -14.76
N PRO A 535 -13.05 17.25 -16.09
CA PRO A 535 -12.85 15.96 -16.77
C PRO A 535 -11.43 15.38 -16.66
N MET A 536 -10.41 16.22 -16.43
CA MET A 536 -9.03 15.76 -16.18
C MET A 536 -8.79 15.40 -14.71
N ILE A 537 -9.40 16.13 -13.77
CA ILE A 537 -9.38 15.76 -12.35
C ILE A 537 -10.09 14.42 -12.17
N GLU A 538 -11.25 14.24 -12.82
CA GLU A 538 -11.98 12.98 -12.86
C GLU A 538 -11.22 11.87 -13.60
N MET A 539 -10.46 12.17 -14.66
CA MET A 539 -9.56 11.18 -15.29
C MET A 539 -8.54 10.62 -14.29
N VAL A 540 -7.93 11.51 -13.49
CA VAL A 540 -6.95 11.14 -12.45
C VAL A 540 -7.60 10.38 -11.29
N ILE A 541 -8.80 10.78 -10.84
CA ILE A 541 -9.58 10.03 -9.84
C ILE A 541 -9.94 8.63 -10.35
N ARG A 542 -10.43 8.52 -11.59
CA ARG A 542 -10.91 7.25 -12.16
C ARG A 542 -9.80 6.22 -12.29
N ASP A 543 -8.56 6.64 -12.50
CA ASP A 543 -7.45 5.70 -12.59
C ASP A 543 -7.26 4.84 -11.32
N TYR A 544 -7.28 5.45 -10.13
CA TYR A 544 -7.09 4.73 -8.85
C TYR A 544 -8.39 4.39 -8.12
N ALA A 545 -9.50 5.09 -8.45
CA ALA A 545 -10.79 5.06 -7.76
C ALA A 545 -12.02 5.09 -8.72
N ALA A 546 -11.94 4.46 -9.89
CA ALA A 546 -13.06 4.31 -10.82
C ALA A 546 -14.31 3.66 -10.20
N GLY A 547 -15.49 4.01 -10.73
CA GLY A 547 -16.76 3.35 -10.45
C GLY A 547 -16.91 2.00 -11.17
N ARG A 548 -17.93 1.20 -10.80
CA ARG A 548 -18.09 -0.20 -11.24
C ARG A 548 -18.13 -0.41 -12.76
N ASN A 549 -18.65 0.57 -13.51
CA ASN A 549 -18.93 0.48 -14.94
C ASN A 549 -18.01 1.39 -15.79
N ASP A 550 -16.81 1.70 -15.31
CA ASP A 550 -15.86 2.56 -16.03
C ASP A 550 -15.34 1.86 -17.31
N PRO A 551 -15.38 2.51 -18.49
CA PRO A 551 -14.94 1.90 -19.74
C PRO A 551 -13.41 1.93 -19.96
N MET A 552 -12.65 2.64 -19.12
CA MET A 552 -11.21 2.82 -19.26
C MET A 552 -10.40 2.16 -18.13
N PHE A 553 -10.95 2.06 -16.93
CA PHE A 553 -10.21 1.71 -15.71
C PHE A 553 -10.91 0.61 -14.89
N PRO A 554 -10.18 -0.25 -14.15
CA PRO A 554 -10.79 -1.25 -13.28
C PRO A 554 -11.46 -0.59 -12.06
N TYR A 555 -12.56 -1.18 -11.58
CA TYR A 555 -13.27 -0.70 -10.39
C TYR A 555 -12.32 -0.55 -9.19
N ALA A 556 -12.21 0.69 -8.70
CA ALA A 556 -11.38 1.11 -7.58
C ALA A 556 -9.97 0.46 -7.57
N ARG A 557 -9.14 0.73 -8.60
CA ARG A 557 -7.86 0.04 -8.83
C ARG A 557 -7.06 -0.23 -7.55
N ASN A 558 -6.71 0.77 -6.76
CA ASN A 558 -5.83 0.53 -5.60
C ASN A 558 -6.54 -0.10 -4.40
N PHE A 559 -7.85 0.09 -4.25
CA PHE A 559 -8.62 -0.39 -3.10
C PHE A 559 -9.13 -1.82 -3.31
N ASP A 560 -8.92 -2.72 -2.35
CA ASP A 560 -9.33 -4.13 -2.40
C ASP A 560 -10.59 -4.33 -1.53
N PRO A 561 -11.80 -4.43 -2.12
CA PRO A 561 -13.05 -4.48 -1.34
C PRO A 561 -13.17 -5.72 -0.45
N ALA A 562 -12.42 -6.78 -0.76
CA ALA A 562 -12.41 -8.01 0.05
C ALA A 562 -11.51 -7.91 1.29
N ASN A 563 -10.59 -6.95 1.32
CA ASN A 563 -9.77 -6.60 2.48
C ASN A 563 -10.30 -5.36 3.24
N GLY A 564 -10.98 -4.45 2.54
CA GLY A 564 -11.45 -3.17 3.08
C GLY A 564 -10.39 -2.07 3.10
N PHE A 565 -9.27 -2.27 2.41
CA PHE A 565 -8.15 -1.33 2.36
C PHE A 565 -7.39 -1.44 1.04
N SER A 566 -6.48 -0.51 0.80
CA SER A 566 -5.74 -0.41 -0.46
C SER A 566 -4.44 -1.20 -0.49
N TRP A 567 -4.05 -1.67 -1.66
CA TRP A 567 -2.73 -2.23 -1.92
C TRP A 567 -1.85 -1.22 -2.66
N ALA A 568 -0.60 -1.12 -2.24
CA ALA A 568 0.41 -0.24 -2.79
C ALA A 568 0.96 -0.75 -4.14
N SER A 569 1.23 -2.07 -4.25
CA SER A 569 1.87 -2.61 -5.45
C SER A 569 0.91 -3.19 -6.47
N GLY A 570 1.04 -2.78 -7.73
CA GLY A 570 0.24 -3.30 -8.84
C GLY A 570 0.51 -4.78 -9.13
N HIS A 571 1.79 -5.17 -9.08
CA HIS A 571 2.28 -6.49 -9.52
C HIS A 571 2.38 -7.58 -8.43
N ALA A 572 2.29 -7.22 -7.14
CA ALA A 572 2.35 -8.14 -6.00
C ALA A 572 3.45 -9.23 -6.05
N ASN A 573 4.66 -8.93 -6.55
CA ASN A 573 5.68 -9.93 -6.88
C ASN A 573 6.46 -10.53 -5.67
N PHE A 574 5.83 -10.67 -4.50
CA PHE A 574 6.50 -11.07 -3.25
C PHE A 574 5.93 -12.36 -2.69
N ALA A 575 6.77 -13.18 -2.03
CA ALA A 575 6.31 -14.41 -1.36
C ALA A 575 5.37 -14.15 -0.16
N LEU A 576 5.32 -12.90 0.30
CA LEU A 576 4.40 -12.41 1.34
C LEU A 576 3.04 -11.94 0.78
N GLY A 577 2.84 -11.97 -0.55
CA GLY A 577 1.68 -11.41 -1.24
C GLY A 577 1.85 -9.92 -1.58
N ASN A 578 0.73 -9.19 -1.63
CA ASN A 578 0.75 -7.74 -1.83
C ASN A 578 1.04 -6.98 -0.50
N ASN A 579 1.31 -5.67 -0.54
CA ASN A 579 1.60 -4.86 0.64
C ASN A 579 0.97 -3.46 0.63
N ASN A 580 0.85 -2.84 1.80
CA ASN A 580 0.60 -1.41 1.98
C ASN A 580 1.35 -0.90 3.21
N GLU A 581 1.99 0.28 3.09
CA GLU A 581 2.68 1.00 4.16
C GLU A 581 1.84 2.20 4.65
N SER A 582 1.53 3.16 3.79
CA SER A 582 0.99 4.48 4.15
C SER A 582 -0.55 4.53 4.13
N THR A 583 -1.22 4.21 5.23
CA THR A 583 -2.70 4.32 5.30
C THR A 583 -3.17 5.78 5.24
N SER A 584 -2.37 6.72 5.73
CA SER A 584 -2.66 8.16 5.69
C SER A 584 -2.61 8.75 4.29
N GLU A 585 -1.73 8.30 3.40
CA GLU A 585 -1.77 8.76 1.99
C GLU A 585 -2.97 8.19 1.23
N ALA A 586 -3.42 6.97 1.54
CA ALA A 586 -4.69 6.44 1.04
C ALA A 586 -5.89 7.23 1.58
N ALA A 587 -5.94 7.53 2.88
CA ALA A 587 -7.00 8.35 3.48
C ALA A 587 -7.03 9.78 2.91
N ASN A 588 -5.86 10.41 2.71
CA ASN A 588 -5.73 11.69 2.01
C ASN A 588 -6.28 11.60 0.58
N ALA A 589 -5.97 10.54 -0.17
CA ALA A 589 -6.50 10.35 -1.53
C ALA A 589 -8.04 10.26 -1.54
N TYR A 590 -8.63 9.41 -0.70
CA TYR A 590 -10.08 9.21 -0.68
C TYR A 590 -10.85 10.38 -0.06
N GLY A 591 -10.30 11.02 0.97
CA GLY A 591 -10.83 12.27 1.52
C GLY A 591 -10.80 13.42 0.50
N ALA A 592 -9.79 13.48 -0.37
CA ALA A 592 -9.74 14.46 -1.44
C ALA A 592 -10.82 14.23 -2.51
N ILE A 593 -11.23 12.99 -2.77
CA ILE A 593 -12.40 12.69 -3.61
C ILE A 593 -13.68 13.23 -2.96
N VAL A 594 -13.85 13.09 -1.64
CA VAL A 594 -15.00 13.68 -0.91
C VAL A 594 -15.02 15.19 -1.05
N LEU A 595 -13.90 15.88 -0.78
CA LEU A 595 -13.82 17.35 -0.93
C LEU A 595 -14.10 17.80 -2.37
N TYR A 596 -13.56 17.10 -3.38
CA TYR A 596 -13.84 17.40 -4.78
C TYR A 596 -15.32 17.17 -5.15
N GLY A 597 -15.90 16.06 -4.69
CA GLY A 597 -17.31 15.71 -4.90
C GLY A 597 -18.25 16.75 -4.30
N LEU A 598 -17.97 17.22 -3.08
CA LEU A 598 -18.73 18.29 -2.44
C LEU A 598 -18.60 19.63 -3.19
N ALA A 599 -17.36 20.04 -3.52
CA ALA A 599 -17.07 21.29 -4.24
C ALA A 599 -17.53 21.31 -5.72
N THR A 600 -17.92 20.16 -6.29
CA THR A 600 -18.47 20.05 -7.65
C THR A 600 -19.91 19.48 -7.68
N HIS A 601 -20.50 19.23 -6.52
CA HIS A 601 -21.82 18.64 -6.32
C HIS A 601 -22.03 17.27 -7.01
N LYS A 602 -20.95 16.47 -7.11
CA LYS A 602 -20.93 15.12 -7.71
C LYS A 602 -21.07 14.06 -6.62
N GLN A 603 -22.31 13.73 -6.25
CA GLN A 603 -22.63 12.82 -5.14
C GLN A 603 -21.99 11.43 -5.27
N ASP A 604 -21.84 10.88 -6.49
CA ASP A 604 -21.19 9.57 -6.68
C ASP A 604 -19.71 9.57 -6.25
N LEU A 605 -19.06 10.74 -6.30
CA LEU A 605 -17.69 10.94 -5.82
C LEU A 605 -17.68 11.11 -4.30
N VAL A 606 -18.68 11.80 -3.72
CA VAL A 606 -18.86 11.90 -2.26
C VAL A 606 -19.03 10.51 -1.66
N ASP A 607 -20.03 9.74 -2.11
CA ASP A 607 -20.36 8.42 -1.57
C ASP A 607 -19.19 7.43 -1.73
N ARG A 608 -18.53 7.45 -2.89
CA ARG A 608 -17.38 6.59 -3.18
C ARG A 608 -16.15 6.98 -2.37
N GLY A 609 -15.87 8.27 -2.23
CA GLY A 609 -14.79 8.77 -1.37
C GLY A 609 -15.02 8.39 0.10
N MET A 610 -16.25 8.55 0.59
CA MET A 610 -16.64 8.17 1.95
C MET A 610 -16.48 6.67 2.20
N TYR A 611 -16.95 5.80 1.29
CA TYR A 611 -16.79 4.36 1.41
C TYR A 611 -15.31 3.94 1.51
N LEU A 612 -14.48 4.47 0.62
CA LEU A 612 -13.05 4.13 0.57
C LEU A 612 -12.31 4.68 1.81
N HIS A 613 -12.67 5.87 2.29
CA HIS A 613 -12.09 6.52 3.48
C HIS A 613 -12.52 5.85 4.80
N ALA A 614 -13.81 5.58 4.99
CA ALA A 614 -14.37 4.87 6.15
C ALA A 614 -13.77 3.46 6.29
N SER A 615 -13.64 2.75 5.17
CA SER A 615 -13.04 1.42 5.15
C SER A 615 -11.54 1.49 5.48
N THR A 616 -10.80 2.45 4.90
CA THR A 616 -9.37 2.69 5.22
C THR A 616 -9.20 2.97 6.72
N THR A 617 -10.01 3.86 7.29
CA THR A 617 -10.03 4.17 8.74
C THR A 617 -10.28 2.91 9.58
N SER A 618 -11.36 2.19 9.29
CA SER A 618 -11.74 0.99 10.04
C SER A 618 -10.65 -0.09 9.99
N SER A 619 -10.03 -0.25 8.82
CA SER A 619 -8.92 -1.20 8.60
C SER A 619 -7.64 -0.81 9.35
N TYR A 620 -7.36 0.48 9.51
CA TYR A 620 -6.21 0.98 10.26
C TYR A 620 -6.33 0.64 11.75
N TRP A 621 -7.50 0.89 12.35
CA TRP A 621 -7.73 0.56 13.76
C TRP A 621 -7.83 -0.94 14.01
N GLU A 622 -8.41 -1.68 13.09
CA GLU A 622 -8.60 -3.12 13.22
C GLU A 622 -7.32 -3.93 12.94
N TYR A 623 -6.58 -3.59 11.88
CA TYR A 623 -5.46 -4.41 11.38
C TYR A 623 -4.06 -3.80 11.61
N TRP A 624 -3.89 -2.47 11.51
CA TRP A 624 -2.59 -1.84 11.79
C TRP A 624 -2.35 -1.67 13.30
N ASN A 625 -3.40 -1.35 14.05
CA ASN A 625 -3.30 -0.98 15.48
C ASN A 625 -3.96 -1.97 16.44
N ASN A 626 -4.83 -2.87 15.94
CA ASN A 626 -5.50 -3.89 16.75
C ASN A 626 -6.12 -3.29 18.03
N ILE A 627 -6.94 -2.24 17.86
CA ILE A 627 -7.47 -1.41 18.95
C ILE A 627 -8.13 -2.25 20.06
N ASP A 628 -8.74 -3.39 19.70
CA ASP A 628 -9.31 -4.34 20.64
C ASP A 628 -8.32 -4.88 21.68
N ARG A 629 -7.07 -5.19 21.29
CA ARG A 629 -6.02 -5.61 22.22
C ARG A 629 -5.69 -4.50 23.21
N PHE A 630 -5.59 -3.25 22.74
CA PHE A 630 -5.34 -2.10 23.60
C PHE A 630 -6.50 -1.85 24.57
N ARG A 631 -7.74 -2.08 24.13
CA ARG A 631 -8.96 -2.09 24.97
C ARG A 631 -9.06 -3.29 25.91
N GLY A 632 -8.07 -4.20 25.93
CA GLY A 632 -7.99 -5.35 26.82
C GLY A 632 -8.80 -6.57 26.39
N TYR A 633 -9.35 -6.59 25.17
CA TYR A 633 -10.00 -7.78 24.63
C TYR A 633 -8.97 -8.86 24.26
N THR A 634 -9.39 -10.12 24.36
CA THR A 634 -8.52 -11.29 24.16
C THR A 634 -9.21 -12.36 23.28
N GLY A 635 -8.46 -13.41 22.92
CA GLY A 635 -8.99 -14.52 22.14
C GLY A 635 -9.32 -14.11 20.70
N ASP A 636 -10.56 -14.29 20.27
CA ASP A 636 -10.95 -14.02 18.88
C ASP A 636 -10.93 -12.54 18.49
N ARG A 637 -10.99 -11.62 19.46
CA ARG A 637 -10.92 -10.17 19.20
C ARG A 637 -9.47 -9.66 19.04
N ASP A 638 -8.48 -10.43 19.50
CA ASP A 638 -7.06 -10.07 19.38
C ASP A 638 -6.51 -10.49 18.01
N ASN A 639 -6.28 -9.49 17.15
CA ASN A 639 -5.91 -9.72 15.76
C ASN A 639 -4.43 -10.09 15.57
N PHE A 640 -3.54 -9.52 16.38
CA PHE A 640 -2.12 -9.89 16.38
C PHE A 640 -1.89 -11.30 16.96
N LEU A 641 -0.67 -11.81 16.83
CA LEU A 641 -0.23 -13.02 17.52
C LEU A 641 0.08 -12.72 18.99
N SER A 642 -0.08 -13.70 19.87
CA SER A 642 0.15 -13.53 21.32
C SER A 642 1.62 -13.27 21.69
N ASP A 643 2.55 -13.61 20.80
CA ASP A 643 4.00 -13.36 20.91
C ASP A 643 4.46 -12.07 20.19
N TYR A 644 3.60 -11.44 19.39
CA TYR A 644 3.88 -10.13 18.78
C TYR A 644 3.73 -9.03 19.84
N ASN A 645 4.84 -8.40 20.22
CA ASN A 645 4.90 -7.51 21.39
C ASN A 645 4.79 -6.01 21.07
N LYS A 646 4.62 -5.61 19.80
CA LYS A 646 4.39 -4.21 19.42
C LYS A 646 2.89 -3.88 19.52
N MET A 647 2.57 -2.64 19.90
CA MET A 647 1.19 -2.14 19.93
C MET A 647 0.60 -1.92 18.54
N THR A 648 1.47 -1.76 17.52
CA THR A 648 1.13 -1.41 16.15
C THR A 648 1.99 -2.20 15.16
N THR A 649 1.62 -2.15 13.89
CA THR A 649 2.40 -2.59 12.73
C THR A 649 2.38 -1.45 11.70
N SER A 650 3.26 -1.46 10.69
CA SER A 650 3.37 -0.35 9.72
C SER A 650 3.22 -0.78 8.28
N ILE A 651 3.72 -1.97 7.90
CA ILE A 651 3.47 -2.56 6.58
C ILE A 651 2.65 -3.83 6.76
N ILE A 652 1.41 -3.81 6.26
CA ILE A 652 0.61 -5.02 6.12
C ILE A 652 0.96 -5.74 4.83
N TRP A 653 1.03 -7.06 4.92
CA TRP A 653 1.30 -7.99 3.82
C TRP A 653 0.14 -8.96 3.62
N GLY A 654 0.03 -9.54 2.42
CA GLY A 654 -0.96 -10.57 2.11
C GLY A 654 -0.97 -11.76 3.09
N ASN A 655 0.20 -12.14 3.64
CA ASN A 655 0.34 -13.26 4.59
C ASN A 655 0.84 -12.88 6.01
N GLY A 656 0.78 -11.59 6.38
CA GLY A 656 1.13 -11.13 7.74
C GLY A 656 1.29 -9.61 7.84
N SER A 657 2.15 -9.15 8.75
CA SER A 657 2.53 -7.73 8.88
C SER A 657 3.93 -7.54 9.47
N VAL A 658 4.52 -6.35 9.27
CA VAL A 658 5.83 -5.97 9.83
C VAL A 658 5.86 -4.53 10.34
N PHE A 659 6.68 -4.31 11.37
CA PHE A 659 7.04 -3.03 11.97
C PHE A 659 8.38 -2.56 11.39
N SER A 660 8.33 -1.91 10.24
CA SER A 660 9.46 -1.37 9.44
C SER A 660 8.95 -0.29 8.48
N THR A 661 9.81 0.51 7.86
CA THR A 661 9.47 1.12 6.55
C THR A 661 10.31 0.53 5.43
N TRP A 662 9.97 0.87 4.18
CA TRP A 662 10.76 0.58 2.99
C TRP A 662 12.15 1.25 2.97
N PHE A 663 12.36 2.30 3.76
CA PHE A 663 13.55 3.17 3.70
C PHE A 663 14.27 3.38 5.04
N SER A 664 13.67 3.01 6.18
CA SER A 664 14.22 3.32 7.50
C SER A 664 13.76 2.39 8.63
N ASN A 665 14.61 2.27 9.65
CA ASN A 665 14.32 1.56 10.90
C ASN A 665 14.08 2.50 12.10
N LYS A 666 13.97 3.81 11.87
CA LYS A 666 13.68 4.80 12.92
C LYS A 666 12.21 4.75 13.29
N TYR A 667 11.91 4.68 14.60
CA TYR A 667 10.52 4.60 15.06
C TYR A 667 9.72 5.84 14.68
N ALA A 668 10.38 7.00 14.64
CA ALA A 668 9.85 8.25 14.09
C ALA A 668 9.35 8.14 12.63
N HIS A 669 9.93 7.26 11.80
CA HIS A 669 9.47 7.00 10.44
C HIS A 669 8.43 5.87 10.40
N ILE A 670 8.68 4.76 11.11
CA ILE A 670 7.80 3.57 11.15
C ILE A 670 6.38 3.93 11.60
N LEU A 671 6.26 4.87 12.55
CA LEU A 671 4.97 5.38 13.01
C LEU A 671 4.57 6.68 12.30
N GLY A 672 5.50 7.58 12.00
CA GLY A 672 5.19 8.86 11.35
C GLY A 672 4.61 8.72 9.93
N ILE A 673 4.94 7.64 9.23
CA ILE A 673 4.41 7.34 7.88
C ILE A 673 2.90 7.05 7.90
N GLN A 674 2.32 6.70 9.06
CA GLN A 674 0.88 6.53 9.24
C GLN A 674 0.14 7.85 9.55
N GLY A 675 0.88 8.95 9.75
CA GLY A 675 0.31 10.28 9.99
C GLY A 675 0.36 11.19 8.77
N LEU A 676 1.46 11.15 8.00
CA LEU A 676 1.66 12.07 6.88
C LEU A 676 0.82 11.70 5.64
N PRO A 677 0.27 12.67 4.88
CA PRO A 677 0.31 14.12 5.13
C PRO A 677 -0.69 14.53 6.21
N LEU A 678 -0.21 15.24 7.25
CA LEU A 678 -1.11 15.80 8.25
C LEU A 678 -2.01 16.86 7.62
N SER A 679 -3.31 16.62 7.73
CA SER A 679 -4.40 17.42 7.19
C SER A 679 -5.71 16.94 7.83
N PRO A 680 -6.83 17.67 7.71
CA PRO A 680 -8.13 17.18 8.16
C PRO A 680 -8.68 15.95 7.42
N LEU A 681 -7.97 15.45 6.40
CA LEU A 681 -8.33 14.19 5.72
C LEU A 681 -7.82 12.95 6.47
N VAL A 682 -6.85 13.10 7.37
CA VAL A 682 -6.22 12.00 8.10
C VAL A 682 -6.58 11.97 9.59
N PHE A 683 -7.65 12.65 10.00
CA PHE A 683 -8.11 12.69 11.40
C PHE A 683 -8.33 11.30 12.04
N HIS A 684 -8.55 10.25 11.25
CA HIS A 684 -8.65 8.86 11.71
C HIS A 684 -7.50 8.43 12.64
N VAL A 685 -6.29 8.96 12.47
CA VAL A 685 -5.12 8.69 13.33
C VAL A 685 -5.37 9.07 14.80
N GLY A 686 -6.24 10.06 15.06
CA GLY A 686 -6.59 10.56 16.39
C GLY A 686 -7.93 10.10 16.95
N GLU A 687 -8.59 9.11 16.35
CA GLU A 687 -9.89 8.56 16.81
C GLU A 687 -9.83 8.00 18.25
N TYR A 688 -8.67 7.49 18.67
CA TYR A 688 -8.45 6.97 20.03
C TYR A 688 -7.26 7.69 20.70
N ALA A 689 -7.55 8.79 21.37
CA ALA A 689 -6.55 9.65 22.00
C ALA A 689 -5.60 8.95 22.97
N ASP A 690 -6.10 8.01 23.77
CA ASP A 690 -5.31 7.28 24.76
C ASP A 690 -4.37 6.23 24.12
N TYR A 691 -4.80 5.60 23.02
CA TYR A 691 -3.91 4.82 22.16
C TYR A 691 -2.85 5.71 21.52
N LEU A 692 -3.26 6.86 20.98
CA LEU A 692 -2.35 7.77 20.28
C LEU A 692 -1.29 8.36 21.23
N ALA A 693 -1.58 8.53 22.51
CA ALA A 693 -0.60 8.96 23.51
C ALA A 693 0.53 7.92 23.70
N ASP A 694 0.19 6.62 23.83
CA ASP A 694 1.20 5.55 23.90
C ASP A 694 1.91 5.34 22.54
N TYR A 695 1.23 5.58 21.42
CA TYR A 695 1.79 5.53 20.07
C TYR A 695 2.84 6.64 19.86
N VAL A 696 2.56 7.87 20.30
CA VAL A 696 3.52 8.99 20.28
C VAL A 696 4.72 8.70 21.17
N LYS A 697 4.49 8.18 22.38
CA LYS A 697 5.55 7.73 23.31
C LYS A 697 6.42 6.61 22.72
N LEU A 698 5.85 5.71 21.91
CA LEU A 698 6.61 4.70 21.15
C LEU A 698 7.41 5.34 20.00
N GLY A 699 6.80 6.21 19.19
CA GLY A 699 7.48 6.87 18.06
C GLY A 699 8.67 7.73 18.50
N LEU A 700 8.47 8.46 19.60
CA LEU A 700 9.47 9.34 20.22
C LEU A 700 10.42 8.61 21.17
N SER A 701 10.33 7.28 21.33
CA SER A 701 11.23 6.51 22.22
C SER A 701 12.70 6.52 21.78
N GLN A 702 12.98 7.00 20.55
CA GLN A 702 14.32 7.20 20.00
C GLN A 702 14.77 8.67 20.01
N SER A 703 13.93 9.58 20.52
CA SER A 703 14.29 10.98 20.77
C SER A 703 15.22 11.12 21.98
N SER A 704 16.15 12.06 21.92
CA SER A 704 17.10 12.35 23.01
C SER A 704 16.44 12.92 24.28
N ASN A 705 15.23 13.44 24.19
CA ASN A 705 14.46 14.00 25.32
C ASN A 705 13.02 13.44 25.43
N GLY A 706 12.66 12.45 24.62
CA GLY A 706 11.30 11.89 24.55
C GLY A 706 10.26 12.80 23.88
N LYS A 707 10.66 13.95 23.32
CA LYS A 707 9.80 14.91 22.61
C LYS A 707 10.22 15.08 21.14
N PRO A 708 9.42 15.67 20.24
CA PRO A 708 9.80 15.84 18.83
C PRO A 708 11.06 16.70 18.62
N SER A 709 11.31 17.71 19.45
CA SER A 709 12.52 18.56 19.42
C SER A 709 13.82 17.74 19.46
N GLY A 710 13.89 16.74 20.34
CA GLY A 710 15.05 15.88 20.56
C GLY A 710 15.25 14.77 19.52
N LEU A 711 14.41 14.68 18.49
CA LEU A 711 14.63 13.82 17.33
C LEU A 711 15.82 14.31 16.51
N GLY A 712 16.37 13.41 15.68
CA GLY A 712 17.39 13.76 14.70
C GLY A 712 16.88 14.66 13.58
N ASN A 713 17.80 15.14 12.74
CA ASN A 713 17.39 15.74 11.46
C ASN A 713 16.75 14.66 10.56
N ASP A 714 15.89 15.13 9.66
CA ASP A 714 15.09 14.34 8.72
C ASP A 714 14.10 13.34 9.37
N GLN A 715 13.94 13.37 10.70
CA GLN A 715 12.99 12.55 11.48
C GLN A 715 11.65 13.25 11.76
N TRP A 716 11.28 14.20 10.91
CA TRP A 716 9.95 14.82 10.82
C TRP A 716 9.38 15.38 12.14
N ARG A 717 10.09 16.34 12.74
CA ARG A 717 9.73 16.96 14.03
C ARG A 717 8.33 17.59 14.02
N ASP A 718 7.95 18.18 12.89
CA ASP A 718 6.63 18.75 12.57
C ASP A 718 5.53 17.71 12.45
N VAL A 719 5.74 16.62 11.71
CA VAL A 719 4.82 15.47 11.69
C VAL A 719 4.56 15.00 13.12
N TRP A 720 5.61 14.91 13.95
CA TRP A 720 5.47 14.50 15.34
C TRP A 720 4.87 15.56 16.28
N TRP A 721 5.10 16.86 16.09
CA TRP A 721 4.38 17.91 16.81
C TRP A 721 2.88 17.90 16.46
N ASN A 722 2.54 17.73 15.18
CA ASN A 722 1.16 17.68 14.71
C ASN A 722 0.41 16.46 15.25
N ILE A 723 1.04 15.27 15.23
CA ILE A 723 0.46 14.04 15.81
C ILE A 723 0.34 14.17 17.34
N LEU A 724 1.36 14.70 18.02
CA LEU A 724 1.32 14.96 19.46
C LEU A 724 0.18 15.92 19.81
N ALA A 725 -0.07 16.98 19.04
CA ALA A 725 -1.12 17.94 19.35
C ALA A 725 -2.53 17.34 19.36
N MET A 726 -2.78 16.26 18.62
CA MET A 726 -4.06 15.52 18.67
C MET A 726 -4.30 14.81 20.01
N THR A 727 -3.28 14.73 20.89
CA THR A 727 -3.38 14.19 22.26
C THR A 727 -2.95 15.16 23.35
N ASP A 728 -1.99 16.06 23.09
CA ASP A 728 -1.49 17.05 24.04
C ASP A 728 -0.99 18.29 23.27
N GLY A 729 -1.92 19.19 22.95
CA GLY A 729 -1.64 20.43 22.24
C GLY A 729 -0.72 21.39 23.01
N ASP A 730 -0.79 21.41 24.35
CA ASP A 730 0.12 22.21 25.18
C ASP A 730 1.55 21.66 25.10
N ALA A 731 1.75 20.35 25.25
CA ALA A 731 3.09 19.74 25.13
C ALA A 731 3.68 19.87 23.72
N ALA A 732 2.84 19.87 22.67
CA ALA A 732 3.25 20.15 21.30
C ALA A 732 3.71 21.60 21.12
N VAL A 733 2.93 22.57 21.58
CA VAL A 733 3.24 24.01 21.53
C VAL A 733 4.50 24.34 22.33
N ASP A 734 4.63 23.86 23.56
CA ASP A 734 5.80 24.08 24.42
C ASP A 734 7.09 23.53 23.77
N ASP A 735 7.03 22.34 23.18
CA ASP A 735 8.19 21.70 22.57
C ASP A 735 8.58 22.34 21.23
N PHE A 736 7.60 22.73 20.42
CA PHE A 736 7.82 23.52 19.19
C PHE A 736 8.49 24.86 19.52
N ASN A 737 8.01 25.56 20.55
CA ASN A 737 8.55 26.83 20.99
C ASN A 737 9.98 26.70 21.54
N SER A 738 10.32 25.57 22.20
CA SER A 738 11.70 25.31 22.65
C SER A 738 12.74 25.36 21.52
N MET A 739 12.33 25.00 20.30
CA MET A 739 13.18 25.02 19.10
C MET A 739 13.30 26.40 18.45
N ASN A 740 12.54 27.42 18.91
CA ASN A 740 12.51 28.77 18.31
C ASN A 740 12.34 28.75 16.78
N MET A 741 11.46 27.88 16.28
CA MET A 741 11.24 27.60 14.85
C MET A 741 12.48 27.12 14.07
N ASN A 742 13.60 26.79 14.72
CA ASN A 742 14.85 26.36 14.11
C ASN A 742 14.84 24.86 13.73
N TYR A 743 13.98 24.51 12.77
CA TYR A 743 13.94 23.18 12.16
C TYR A 743 13.71 23.25 10.65
N THR A 744 14.08 22.17 9.96
CA THR A 744 13.71 21.87 8.58
C THR A 744 12.41 21.08 8.58
N PRO A 745 11.32 21.56 7.94
CA PRO A 745 10.09 20.79 7.79
C PRO A 745 10.25 19.51 6.96
N GLU A 746 9.31 18.57 7.11
CA GLU A 746 9.12 17.46 6.17
C GLU A 746 8.84 17.99 4.75
N GLY A 747 9.15 17.20 3.72
CA GLY A 747 9.00 17.60 2.32
C GLY A 747 7.56 17.97 1.93
N GLY A 748 6.56 17.37 2.57
CA GLY A 748 5.13 17.69 2.46
C GLY A 748 4.59 18.70 3.48
N GLU A 749 5.42 19.38 4.28
CA GLU A 749 4.96 20.31 5.33
C GLU A 749 5.43 21.77 5.14
N THR A 750 4.83 22.68 5.91
CA THR A 750 5.22 24.08 6.06
C THR A 750 5.11 24.52 7.52
N LYS A 751 6.05 25.35 7.99
CA LYS A 751 6.02 25.88 9.37
C LYS A 751 4.72 26.60 9.73
N ALA A 752 4.05 27.21 8.75
CA ALA A 752 2.78 27.89 8.94
C ALA A 752 1.62 26.92 9.23
N HIS A 753 1.57 25.77 8.52
CA HIS A 753 0.60 24.72 8.83
C HIS A 753 0.91 24.08 10.18
N THR A 754 2.15 23.66 10.45
CA THR A 754 2.54 23.12 11.77
C THR A 754 2.15 24.07 12.91
N TYR A 755 2.44 25.36 12.78
CA TYR A 755 2.13 26.38 13.79
C TYR A 755 0.62 26.56 14.00
N GLN A 756 -0.16 26.65 12.91
CA GLN A 756 -1.61 26.79 13.00
C GLN A 756 -2.26 25.52 13.58
N TRP A 757 -1.81 24.33 13.15
CA TRP A 757 -2.32 23.04 13.58
C TRP A 757 -2.19 22.83 15.10
N ILE A 758 -0.97 22.93 15.65
CA ILE A 758 -0.72 22.61 17.07
C ILE A 758 -1.47 23.55 18.02
N HIS A 759 -1.52 24.85 17.70
CA HIS A 759 -2.25 25.84 18.48
C HIS A 759 -3.78 25.69 18.35
N THR A 760 -4.29 25.26 17.19
CA THR A 760 -5.73 24.95 17.02
C THR A 760 -6.11 23.72 17.85
N PHE A 761 -5.31 22.66 17.78
CA PHE A 761 -5.55 21.40 18.49
C PHE A 761 -5.48 21.55 20.01
N LYS A 762 -4.63 22.45 20.53
CA LYS A 762 -4.66 22.85 21.95
C LYS A 762 -6.03 23.35 22.44
N THR A 763 -6.84 23.97 21.55
CA THR A 763 -8.21 24.38 21.88
C THR A 763 -9.23 23.28 21.58
N LEU A 764 -9.09 22.56 20.47
CA LEU A 764 -10.05 21.50 20.08
C LEU A 764 -10.00 20.27 21.00
N GLY A 765 -8.83 19.88 21.48
CA GLY A 765 -8.62 18.60 22.16
C GLY A 765 -8.65 17.43 21.18
N HIS A 766 -9.28 16.33 21.59
CA HIS A 766 -9.30 15.07 20.84
C HIS A 766 -10.46 15.02 19.84
N LEU A 767 -10.37 14.16 18.82
CA LEU A 767 -11.51 13.89 17.94
C LEU A 767 -12.62 13.16 18.72
N ALA A 768 -13.87 13.59 18.51
CA ALA A 768 -15.06 13.02 19.15
C ALA A 768 -16.06 12.39 18.15
N THR A 769 -15.91 12.63 16.84
CA THR A 769 -16.59 11.89 15.78
C THR A 769 -15.73 10.72 15.26
N GLY A 770 -16.33 9.83 14.48
CA GLY A 770 -15.61 8.78 13.73
C GLY A 770 -15.63 7.39 14.36
N THR A 771 -15.94 7.24 15.65
CA THR A 771 -16.23 5.93 16.26
C THR A 771 -17.64 5.40 15.94
N GLY A 772 -18.53 6.27 15.43
CA GLY A 772 -19.95 6.01 15.25
C GLY A 772 -20.83 6.29 16.49
N GLU A 773 -20.23 6.65 17.64
CA GLU A 773 -21.01 7.06 18.83
C GLU A 773 -21.59 8.48 18.66
N LEU A 774 -20.80 9.39 18.09
CA LEU A 774 -21.24 10.69 17.61
C LEU A 774 -21.10 10.76 16.08
N THR A 775 -22.19 11.06 15.40
CA THR A 775 -22.29 11.20 13.95
C THR A 775 -22.85 12.56 13.56
N ALA A 776 -22.66 12.95 12.30
CA ALA A 776 -23.25 14.14 11.69
C ALA A 776 -23.92 13.78 10.36
N ASP A 777 -24.89 14.58 9.91
CA ASP A 777 -25.56 14.42 8.61
C ASP A 777 -24.80 15.03 7.42
N ASN A 778 -23.75 15.81 7.66
CA ASN A 778 -22.89 16.38 6.61
C ASN A 778 -21.48 15.73 6.59
N PRO A 779 -20.98 15.22 5.43
CA PRO A 779 -19.64 14.65 5.33
C PRO A 779 -18.50 15.64 5.63
N ALA A 780 -18.76 16.94 5.52
CA ALA A 780 -17.83 18.02 5.85
C ALA A 780 -17.99 18.55 7.28
N ALA A 781 -18.37 17.67 8.22
CA ALA A 781 -18.54 17.99 9.64
C ALA A 781 -17.84 16.97 10.55
N VAL A 782 -17.33 17.47 11.67
CA VAL A 782 -16.61 16.72 12.71
C VAL A 782 -16.88 17.36 14.08
N ALA A 783 -16.64 16.63 15.16
CA ALA A 783 -16.62 17.21 16.50
C ALA A 783 -15.35 16.81 17.24
N PHE A 784 -14.94 17.65 18.19
CA PHE A 784 -13.81 17.45 19.08
C PHE A 784 -14.24 17.62 20.54
N ASP A 785 -13.52 17.02 21.48
CA ASP A 785 -13.72 17.16 22.92
C ASP A 785 -12.43 17.59 23.62
N ASN A 786 -12.50 18.69 24.36
CA ASN A 786 -11.45 19.17 25.24
C ASN A 786 -11.94 19.18 26.69
N ASN A 787 -11.52 18.19 27.48
CA ASN A 787 -11.87 18.06 28.90
C ASN A 787 -13.40 18.09 29.19
N GLY A 788 -14.21 17.51 28.30
CA GLY A 788 -15.67 17.48 28.37
C GLY A 788 -16.38 18.69 27.73
N VAL A 789 -15.64 19.62 27.15
CA VAL A 789 -16.19 20.72 26.34
C VAL A 789 -16.10 20.32 24.87
N LYS A 790 -17.25 20.03 24.25
CA LYS A 790 -17.32 19.69 22.83
C LYS A 790 -17.33 20.91 21.93
N THR A 791 -16.52 20.85 20.86
CA THR A 791 -16.51 21.82 19.76
C THR A 791 -16.92 21.12 18.47
N TYR A 792 -18.01 21.58 17.87
CA TYR A 792 -18.57 21.03 16.64
C TYR A 792 -18.16 21.93 15.47
N LEU A 793 -17.54 21.36 14.44
CA LEU A 793 -17.07 22.09 13.26
C LEU A 793 -17.78 21.56 12.01
N ALA A 794 -18.15 22.47 11.10
CA ALA A 794 -18.61 22.09 9.77
C ALA A 794 -18.19 23.13 8.71
N TYR A 795 -17.98 22.67 7.48
CA TYR A 795 -17.76 23.51 6.31
C TYR A 795 -18.85 23.26 5.26
N ASN A 796 -19.48 24.33 4.78
CA ASN A 796 -20.55 24.26 3.78
C ASN A 796 -19.98 24.57 2.38
N PHE A 797 -20.13 23.61 1.46
CA PHE A 797 -19.65 23.70 0.08
C PHE A 797 -20.67 24.29 -0.91
N THR A 798 -21.85 24.72 -0.45
CA THR A 798 -22.95 25.18 -1.30
C THR A 798 -23.14 26.70 -1.28
N ASP A 799 -23.86 27.21 -2.29
CA ASP A 799 -24.21 28.63 -2.44
C ASP A 799 -25.25 29.15 -1.41
N LYS A 800 -25.68 28.34 -0.44
CA LYS A 800 -26.74 28.67 0.52
C LYS A 800 -26.33 28.29 1.94
N PRO A 801 -26.77 29.02 2.98
CA PRO A 801 -26.62 28.56 4.35
C PRO A 801 -27.33 27.21 4.57
N GLU A 802 -26.68 26.32 5.31
CA GLU A 802 -27.19 25.00 5.70
C GLU A 802 -27.22 24.88 7.23
N THR A 803 -27.97 23.90 7.74
CA THR A 803 -27.90 23.48 9.14
C THR A 803 -27.40 22.05 9.15
N VAL A 804 -26.29 21.80 9.86
CA VAL A 804 -25.73 20.46 10.08
C VAL A 804 -26.20 19.95 11.42
N HIS A 805 -26.69 18.71 11.48
CA HIS A 805 -27.22 18.08 12.68
C HIS A 805 -26.27 16.97 13.18
N PHE A 806 -26.05 16.93 14.49
CA PHE A 806 -25.26 15.91 15.17
C PHE A 806 -26.16 14.97 15.99
N SER A 807 -25.75 13.70 16.18
CA SER A 807 -26.59 12.67 16.83
C SER A 807 -26.88 12.89 18.32
N ASP A 808 -26.14 13.76 19.00
CA ASP A 808 -26.44 14.22 20.37
C ASP A 808 -27.47 15.37 20.42
N GLY A 809 -27.94 15.85 19.27
CA GLY A 809 -28.94 16.90 19.13
C GLY A 809 -28.35 18.30 18.92
N THR A 810 -27.03 18.47 18.95
CA THR A 810 -26.39 19.74 18.57
C THR A 810 -26.63 20.05 17.08
N SER A 811 -26.67 21.33 16.72
CA SER A 811 -26.92 21.76 15.34
C SER A 811 -26.16 23.04 14.99
N VAL A 812 -25.32 22.99 13.97
CA VAL A 812 -24.47 24.12 13.53
C VAL A 812 -25.08 24.74 12.28
N ASN A 813 -25.40 26.04 12.33
CA ASN A 813 -25.85 26.80 11.15
C ASN A 813 -24.63 27.33 10.39
N VAL A 814 -24.36 26.80 9.19
CA VAL A 814 -23.14 27.06 8.44
C VAL A 814 -23.44 27.95 7.22
N PRO A 815 -22.91 29.18 7.14
CA PRO A 815 -23.07 30.05 5.97
C PRO A 815 -22.51 29.43 4.68
N ALA A 816 -22.99 29.90 3.53
CA ALA A 816 -22.51 29.48 2.22
C ALA A 816 -20.99 29.67 2.08
N HIS A 817 -20.28 28.67 1.58
CA HIS A 817 -18.83 28.68 1.31
C HIS A 817 -17.95 29.07 2.52
N SER A 818 -18.36 28.74 3.75
CA SER A 818 -17.58 29.00 4.95
C SER A 818 -17.56 27.84 5.94
N PHE A 819 -16.66 27.94 6.92
CA PHE A 819 -16.81 27.23 8.19
C PHE A 819 -17.91 27.89 9.03
N ASN A 820 -18.44 27.14 9.99
CA ASN A 820 -18.89 27.68 11.28
C ASN A 820 -18.63 26.64 12.38
N SER A 821 -18.74 27.06 13.63
CA SER A 821 -18.63 26.18 14.80
C SER A 821 -19.75 26.43 15.81
N ASP A 822 -19.96 25.45 16.69
CA ASP A 822 -20.64 25.62 17.97
C ASP A 822 -19.79 25.00 19.09
N ILE A 823 -19.88 25.53 20.31
CA ILE A 823 -19.11 25.08 21.47
C ILE A 823 -20.08 24.84 22.62
N ALA A 824 -20.15 23.59 23.10
CA ALA A 824 -21.09 23.15 24.11
C ALA A 824 -21.02 24.00 25.39
N GLY A 825 -22.07 24.80 25.62
CA GLY A 825 -22.19 25.67 26.79
C GLY A 825 -21.57 27.07 26.65
N SER A 826 -20.96 27.40 25.50
CA SER A 826 -20.52 28.76 25.19
C SER A 826 -21.67 29.61 24.63
N SER A 827 -21.62 30.92 24.85
CA SER A 827 -22.50 31.86 24.16
C SER A 827 -21.78 33.13 23.75
N THR A 828 -21.96 33.50 22.48
CA THR A 828 -21.70 34.82 21.83
C THR A 828 -20.30 35.18 21.34
N THR A 829 -20.25 35.46 20.03
CA THR A 829 -19.56 36.58 19.31
C THR A 829 -18.04 36.73 19.27
N ASP A 830 -17.53 36.87 18.03
CA ASP A 830 -16.16 37.19 17.59
C ASP A 830 -15.80 38.69 17.70
N SER A 831 -14.53 39.01 18.00
CA SER A 831 -13.84 40.21 17.49
C SER A 831 -12.31 40.12 17.60
N GLN A 832 -11.60 40.42 16.49
CA GLN A 832 -10.14 40.39 16.33
C GLN A 832 -9.42 41.68 16.80
N ASN A 833 -8.10 41.61 17.11
CA ASN A 833 -7.12 42.55 16.53
C ASN A 833 -5.62 42.14 16.64
N ASN A 834 -4.76 42.79 15.83
CA ASN A 834 -3.31 42.56 15.66
C ASN A 834 -2.41 43.55 16.43
N GLY A 835 -1.13 43.18 16.63
CA GLY A 835 -0.01 44.09 16.99
C GLY A 835 1.35 43.51 16.55
N ASN A 836 2.30 44.34 16.06
CA ASN A 836 3.48 43.88 15.29
C ASN A 836 4.69 44.84 15.47
N THR A 837 5.94 44.30 15.58
CA THR A 837 7.20 44.89 15.05
C THR A 837 8.48 44.02 15.26
N SER A 838 9.20 43.79 14.15
CA SER A 838 10.66 43.57 13.90
C SER A 838 11.74 43.94 14.94
N ASP A 839 13.00 43.45 14.95
CA ASP A 839 13.78 42.27 14.44
C ASP A 839 15.19 42.31 15.20
N ASP A 840 16.46 42.01 14.81
CA ASP A 840 17.25 41.72 13.59
C ASP A 840 18.70 41.12 13.92
N SER A 841 19.53 40.85 12.88
CA SER A 841 20.95 40.44 12.68
C SER A 841 22.11 40.72 13.71
N ALA A 842 23.35 40.15 13.63
CA ALA A 842 23.93 38.89 13.09
C ALA A 842 25.48 38.71 13.38
N SER A 843 26.02 37.47 13.23
CA SER A 843 27.46 37.09 13.00
C SER A 843 28.48 37.25 14.17
N SER A 844 29.68 36.63 14.22
CA SER A 844 30.31 35.43 13.61
C SER A 844 31.71 35.16 14.24
N GLY A 845 32.33 33.96 14.07
CA GLY A 845 33.76 33.74 14.43
C GLY A 845 34.27 32.27 14.54
N ASN A 846 35.44 31.99 13.95
CA ASN A 846 36.23 30.74 14.02
C ASN A 846 37.31 30.82 15.17
N ASP A 847 38.18 29.84 15.49
CA ASP A 847 38.79 28.76 14.68
C ASP A 847 39.27 27.49 15.46
N SER A 848 39.76 26.53 14.68
CA SER A 848 40.28 25.17 14.90
C SER A 848 41.26 24.84 16.05
N THR A 849 41.40 23.52 16.29
CA THR A 849 42.72 22.86 16.28
C THR A 849 42.61 21.38 15.88
N THR A 850 43.72 20.74 15.50
CA THR A 850 43.75 19.47 14.74
C THR A 850 44.30 18.27 15.51
N HIS A 851 43.96 17.05 15.06
CA HIS A 851 44.83 15.86 15.16
C HIS A 851 44.63 14.95 13.90
N GLN A 852 45.56 14.03 13.68
CA GLN A 852 45.80 13.31 12.41
C GLN A 852 45.67 11.76 12.57
N PRO A 853 45.70 10.95 11.49
CA PRO A 853 44.85 9.76 11.40
C PRO A 853 45.36 8.51 12.13
N GLN A 854 44.42 7.61 12.42
CA GLN A 854 44.68 6.21 12.77
C GLN A 854 44.19 5.29 11.65
N ALA A 855 44.92 4.21 11.41
CA ALA A 855 44.85 3.47 10.15
C ALA A 855 43.59 2.61 10.00
N THR A 856 42.82 2.89 8.94
CA THR A 856 42.03 1.88 8.22
C THR A 856 42.86 1.38 7.05
N SER A 857 42.94 0.06 6.83
CA SER A 857 43.59 -0.50 5.64
C SER A 857 42.67 -1.48 4.91
N ILE A 858 42.88 -1.55 3.58
CA ILE A 858 42.32 -2.57 2.70
C ILE A 858 43.50 -3.17 1.94
N SER A 859 43.58 -4.50 1.88
CA SER A 859 44.71 -5.22 1.29
C SER A 859 44.29 -6.55 0.69
N LYS A 860 45.22 -7.24 0.02
CA LYS A 860 44.99 -8.56 -0.60
C LYS A 860 45.88 -9.61 0.08
N ASN A 861 45.29 -10.69 0.60
CA ASN A 861 46.08 -11.76 1.22
C ASN A 861 46.71 -12.70 0.16
N ALA A 862 47.55 -13.64 0.61
CA ALA A 862 48.24 -14.60 -0.26
C ALA A 862 47.29 -15.57 -1.00
N GLN A 863 46.05 -15.69 -0.54
CA GLN A 863 44.95 -16.46 -1.15
C GLN A 863 44.11 -15.61 -2.12
N GLY A 864 44.45 -14.33 -2.30
CA GLY A 864 43.76 -13.40 -3.19
C GLY A 864 42.55 -12.69 -2.58
N GLN A 865 42.19 -12.94 -1.33
CA GLN A 865 41.01 -12.34 -0.68
C GLN A 865 41.27 -10.89 -0.24
N VAL A 866 40.22 -10.06 -0.22
CA VAL A 866 40.28 -8.72 0.39
C VAL A 866 40.31 -8.85 1.91
N VAL A 867 41.23 -8.15 2.54
CA VAL A 867 41.36 -8.03 4.01
C VAL A 867 41.17 -6.58 4.39
N TYR A 868 40.18 -6.33 5.24
CA TYR A 868 39.84 -5.03 5.80
C TYR A 868 40.33 -4.98 7.25
N GLN A 869 41.06 -3.93 7.64
CA GLN A 869 41.51 -3.75 9.02
C GLN A 869 41.28 -2.32 9.54
N VAL A 870 41.09 -2.21 10.85
CA VAL A 870 41.10 -0.94 11.60
C VAL A 870 41.73 -1.17 12.96
N THR A 871 42.53 -0.22 13.44
CA THR A 871 43.06 -0.22 14.82
C THR A 871 42.41 0.90 15.61
N PHE A 872 41.66 0.55 16.66
CA PHE A 872 41.12 1.49 17.63
C PHE A 872 42.05 1.62 18.84
N PRO A 873 42.11 2.78 19.53
CA PRO A 873 43.05 3.01 20.63
C PRO A 873 42.75 2.18 21.90
N GLN A 874 41.60 1.49 21.94
CA GLN A 874 41.19 0.56 22.99
C GLN A 874 40.21 -0.47 22.42
N ALA A 875 39.84 -1.47 23.22
CA ALA A 875 38.77 -2.40 22.87
C ALA A 875 37.42 -1.68 22.74
N MET A 876 36.67 -2.00 21.68
CA MET A 876 35.31 -1.56 21.43
C MET A 876 34.32 -2.69 21.75
N SER A 877 33.18 -2.32 22.33
CA SER A 877 32.05 -3.21 22.65
C SER A 877 31.31 -3.68 21.38
N GLU A 878 31.33 -2.89 20.32
CA GLU A 878 30.86 -3.24 18.98
C GLU A 878 31.80 -2.62 17.94
N VAL A 879 32.07 -3.34 16.84
CA VAL A 879 32.65 -2.76 15.63
C VAL A 879 31.85 -3.24 14.41
N ARG A 880 31.63 -2.35 13.44
CA ARG A 880 30.97 -2.64 12.16
C ARG A 880 31.83 -2.16 10.99
N LEU A 881 31.91 -2.98 9.95
CA LEU A 881 32.54 -2.66 8.67
C LEU A 881 31.48 -2.27 7.64
N PHE A 882 31.62 -1.09 7.06
CA PHE A 882 30.90 -0.68 5.85
C PHE A 882 31.89 -0.61 4.69
N ALA A 883 31.51 -1.14 3.53
CA ALA A 883 32.29 -1.02 2.30
C ALA A 883 31.44 -0.37 1.18
N ARG A 884 32.15 0.19 0.20
CA ARG A 884 31.65 0.50 -1.13
C ARG A 884 32.66 -0.05 -2.13
N HIS A 885 32.18 -0.54 -3.26
CA HIS A 885 33.03 -0.86 -4.41
C HIS A 885 32.46 -0.22 -5.67
N SER A 886 33.28 -0.04 -6.71
CA SER A 886 32.92 0.59 -8.00
C SER A 886 31.88 -0.16 -8.85
N MET A 887 31.11 -1.05 -8.22
CA MET A 887 30.04 -1.87 -8.78
C MET A 887 28.94 -2.04 -7.71
N ASN A 888 28.45 -0.94 -7.14
CA ASN A 888 27.22 -0.82 -6.32
C ASN A 888 27.13 0.62 -5.76
N GLU A 889 26.07 1.36 -6.04
CA GLU A 889 25.87 2.73 -5.50
C GLU A 889 25.24 2.74 -4.09
N GLY A 890 25.52 1.72 -3.26
CA GLY A 890 24.94 1.53 -1.93
C GLY A 890 25.97 1.36 -0.81
N ASN A 891 25.66 1.92 0.37
CA ASN A 891 26.37 1.57 1.62
C ASN A 891 25.93 0.17 2.06
N PHE A 892 26.73 -0.87 1.83
CA PHE A 892 26.44 -2.20 2.40
C PHE A 892 27.23 -2.46 3.69
N LEU A 893 26.52 -2.98 4.69
CA LEU A 893 27.10 -3.49 5.94
C LEU A 893 27.62 -4.89 5.64
N VAL A 894 28.94 -5.09 5.69
CA VAL A 894 29.55 -6.35 5.22
C VAL A 894 29.28 -7.49 6.22
N GLN A 895 29.50 -7.23 7.52
CA GLN A 895 29.04 -8.08 8.62
C GLN A 895 29.25 -7.39 9.99
N SER A 896 28.74 -8.02 11.05
CA SER A 896 29.00 -7.68 12.47
C SER A 896 30.06 -8.56 13.15
N ALA A 897 30.63 -9.53 12.44
CA ALA A 897 31.55 -10.54 12.99
C ALA A 897 33.01 -10.29 12.57
N LEU A 898 33.66 -9.34 13.23
CA LEU A 898 35.10 -9.06 13.07
C LEU A 898 35.93 -9.92 14.02
N THR A 899 37.12 -10.34 13.59
CA THR A 899 38.15 -10.92 14.47
C THR A 899 39.00 -9.80 15.07
N SER A 900 39.40 -9.91 16.34
CA SER A 900 40.12 -8.83 17.05
C SER A 900 41.40 -9.32 17.71
N VAL A 901 42.48 -8.55 17.59
CA VAL A 901 43.77 -8.78 18.28
C VAL A 901 44.16 -7.53 19.06
N GLN A 902 44.51 -7.70 20.34
CA GLN A 902 45.07 -6.62 21.15
C GLN A 902 46.57 -6.48 20.87
N ASN A 903 47.01 -5.26 20.60
CA ASN A 903 48.38 -4.90 20.30
C ASN A 903 49.17 -4.60 21.58
N ALA A 904 50.51 -4.61 21.49
CA ALA A 904 51.40 -4.41 22.63
C ALA A 904 51.37 -2.98 23.24
N ASP A 905 50.77 -2.01 22.54
CA ASP A 905 50.54 -0.63 23.00
C ASP A 905 49.17 -0.44 23.69
N GLY A 906 48.34 -1.49 23.76
CA GLY A 906 47.00 -1.47 24.33
C GLY A 906 45.87 -1.22 23.33
N SER A 907 46.20 -0.80 22.10
CA SER A 907 45.23 -0.66 21.00
C SER A 907 44.68 -2.02 20.54
N VAL A 908 43.56 -2.03 19.82
CA VAL A 908 42.94 -3.27 19.32
C VAL A 908 42.70 -3.17 17.81
N THR A 909 43.30 -4.10 17.06
CA THR A 909 43.11 -4.25 15.62
C THR A 909 41.98 -5.23 15.33
N TYR A 910 40.96 -4.76 14.62
CA TYR A 910 39.85 -5.57 14.12
C TYR A 910 40.08 -5.88 12.65
N THR A 911 39.84 -7.13 12.25
CA THR A 911 40.12 -7.67 10.91
C THR A 911 38.92 -8.47 10.39
N TYR A 912 38.49 -8.17 9.16
CA TYR A 912 37.57 -8.97 8.36
C TYR A 912 38.28 -9.45 7.09
N VAL A 913 38.05 -10.71 6.71
CA VAL A 913 38.57 -11.32 5.47
C VAL A 913 37.38 -11.73 4.63
N ASP A 914 37.27 -11.17 3.44
CA ASP A 914 36.14 -11.38 2.56
C ASP A 914 36.19 -12.80 1.93
N PRO A 915 35.16 -13.65 2.09
CA PRO A 915 35.21 -15.06 1.73
C PRO A 915 35.08 -15.33 0.22
N LEU A 916 36.16 -15.05 -0.51
CA LEU A 916 36.45 -15.41 -1.91
C LEU A 916 35.55 -14.81 -3.02
N ASN A 917 36.19 -13.97 -3.85
CA ASN A 917 35.75 -13.59 -5.20
C ASN A 917 34.45 -12.78 -5.37
N HIS A 918 34.10 -11.91 -4.42
CA HIS A 918 33.15 -10.82 -4.70
C HIS A 918 33.74 -9.72 -5.62
N TYR A 919 35.07 -9.59 -5.71
CA TYR A 919 35.76 -8.53 -6.46
C TYR A 919 36.37 -9.08 -7.74
N GLN A 920 36.32 -8.30 -8.82
CA GLN A 920 37.01 -8.57 -10.09
C GLN A 920 38.29 -7.72 -10.18
N SER A 921 39.28 -8.16 -10.97
CA SER A 921 40.53 -7.41 -11.13
C SER A 921 40.26 -5.98 -11.63
N GLY A 922 40.77 -4.98 -10.92
CA GLY A 922 40.51 -3.56 -11.22
C GLY A 922 39.29 -2.96 -10.52
N THR A 923 38.52 -3.74 -9.73
CA THR A 923 37.47 -3.19 -8.86
C THR A 923 38.11 -2.27 -7.82
N THR A 924 37.63 -1.03 -7.71
CA THR A 924 38.06 -0.14 -6.63
C THR A 924 37.14 -0.26 -5.42
N VAL A 925 37.70 -0.15 -4.22
CA VAL A 925 37.05 -0.41 -2.93
C VAL A 925 37.46 0.66 -1.93
N ILE A 926 36.49 1.17 -1.17
CA ILE A 926 36.70 2.02 0.00
C ILE A 926 35.90 1.48 1.18
N ALA A 927 36.41 1.69 2.40
CA ALA A 927 35.79 1.19 3.62
C ALA A 927 35.75 2.26 4.71
N ARG A 928 34.77 2.16 5.60
CA ARG A 928 34.75 2.91 6.87
C ARG A 928 34.34 1.96 7.99
N PHE A 929 34.89 2.19 9.18
CA PHE A 929 34.55 1.42 10.36
C PHE A 929 33.83 2.30 11.37
N TYR A 930 32.84 1.72 12.03
CA TYR A 930 32.19 2.25 13.21
C TYR A 930 32.63 1.41 14.41
N GLY A 931 33.15 2.04 15.45
CA GLY A 931 33.42 1.43 16.75
C GLY A 931 32.60 2.10 17.84
N PHE A 932 32.11 1.32 18.81
CA PHE A 932 31.38 1.84 19.96
C PHE A 932 31.89 1.24 21.26
N SER A 933 32.05 2.08 22.29
CA SER A 933 32.17 1.63 23.69
C SER A 933 31.35 2.53 24.61
N GLN A 934 30.84 1.97 25.71
CA GLN A 934 30.09 2.77 26.70
C GLN A 934 30.91 3.90 27.34
N GLY A 935 32.25 3.79 27.37
CA GLY A 935 33.13 4.79 27.98
C GLY A 935 33.60 5.91 27.04
N THR A 936 33.54 5.70 25.72
CA THR A 936 34.03 6.67 24.70
C THR A 936 33.00 7.07 23.66
N GLY A 937 31.80 6.49 23.70
CA GLY A 937 30.77 6.72 22.68
C GLY A 937 31.13 6.08 21.34
N GLN A 938 30.70 6.72 20.26
CA GLN A 938 30.85 6.26 18.88
C GLN A 938 32.08 6.89 18.23
N ILE A 939 32.89 6.09 17.54
CA ILE A 939 34.08 6.51 16.81
C ILE A 939 33.97 5.98 15.38
N PHE A 940 34.08 6.88 14.41
CA PHE A 940 34.23 6.54 13.00
C PHE A 940 35.72 6.57 12.61
N MET A 941 36.10 5.70 11.68
CA MET A 941 37.46 5.56 11.17
C MET A 941 37.40 5.45 9.64
N PRO A 942 38.21 6.21 8.88
CA PRO A 942 39.44 6.89 9.30
C PRO A 942 39.30 8.30 9.94
N GLY A 943 38.10 8.81 10.21
CA GLY A 943 37.96 10.11 10.89
C GLY A 943 36.57 10.43 11.43
N PRO A 944 36.35 11.65 11.96
CA PRO A 944 35.44 11.92 13.08
C PRO A 944 33.93 11.87 12.79
N GLY A 945 33.51 11.45 11.60
CA GLY A 945 32.10 11.35 11.22
C GLY A 945 31.90 10.37 10.08
N ALA A 946 30.65 9.92 9.90
CA ALA A 946 30.32 8.82 8.98
C ALA A 946 30.77 9.05 7.53
N GLU A 947 30.80 10.29 7.04
CA GLU A 947 31.09 10.57 5.62
C GLU A 947 32.55 10.44 5.20
N GLN A 948 33.46 10.09 6.13
CA GLN A 948 34.84 9.78 5.79
C GLN A 948 35.05 8.27 5.55
N TRP A 949 35.84 7.97 4.52
CA TRP A 949 36.16 6.63 4.03
C TRP A 949 37.67 6.49 3.86
N SER A 950 38.16 5.24 3.84
CA SER A 950 39.56 4.91 3.59
C SER A 950 40.05 5.41 2.24
N ASP A 951 41.38 5.43 2.06
CA ASP A 951 41.99 5.46 0.74
C ASP A 951 41.43 4.34 -0.15
N THR A 952 41.39 4.62 -1.45
CA THR A 952 40.89 3.70 -2.48
C THR A 952 41.87 2.56 -2.74
N PHE A 953 41.45 1.34 -2.45
CA PHE A 953 42.17 0.12 -2.80
C PHE A 953 41.66 -0.46 -4.13
N THR A 954 42.56 -0.99 -4.96
CA THR A 954 42.21 -1.66 -6.23
C THR A 954 42.58 -3.13 -6.14
N TYR A 955 41.62 -4.01 -6.45
CA TYR A 955 41.75 -5.48 -6.34
C TYR A 955 42.48 -6.14 -7.51
#